data_AF-A0A016WGW0-F1
#
_entry.id   AF-A0A016WGW0-F1
#
_cell.length_a   1.000
_cell.length_b   1.000
_cell.length_c   1.000
_cell.angle_alpha   90.00
_cell.angle_beta   90.00
_cell.angle_gamma   90.00
#
_symmetry.space_group_name_H-M   'P 1'
#
loop_
_entity.id
_entity.type
_entity.pdbx_description
1 polymer ?
#
loop_
_entity_poly.entity_id
_entity_poly.type
_entity_poly.pdbx_seq_one_letter_code
_entity_poly.pdbx_strand_id
1 'polypeptide(L)'
;MIQNASNVLRAGVSGSCDKIVAVTAVRHLVFVFELLADCESPRHADSDGTHKMAQTAFESVFGERFCGFPVDNHVYVYHYYYMKASTISDDPRDMVKHIQEDPNSLLHPLYVYIVEGAIAAALNVPLTIAMLATPKLRTRREFQVITGLAATDAVFGLAFVISGVSRIHVMRQYCSTAMCEIPLTPRWKCSTLLYVQLITIAFQLQGVLLLAVAVDRLLAVITPIKYLQFNVKYTFVLAAGPYTLVAVATVTNVLIVQNDRTLVSPFCFISFAVYPGFHDYIILLRIFCVISSASIYIVIVAHLNKHLSRVSAWSREQRSLRRSTFTVGLTTVNAVVFLLVPDVIVYFDILDWSQSYSAVLYSLSMANVILNALILVFRHREIIHSFKRFVFVILFRRSPKAKNTVMVLSTNYSLDMNDEDPRTIVKLLFLYIAEGAIAAALNIPLMVATLTNNSLRTRREYQVIIGICFVDAVFGIAFVLTAINRLEIIQENFYTGIPQVPRCVCSTRYYVHLLTIAYQLQGVLTITVATDRFLAVMTPIRYLKFGTQYTVTILAGPYLYVAICTVINAVITLQDDTPVSSFCLTVTAVSPTFYYYMLLLRISCVFISALIYVVIIAHLYKHFARIEKMQASSRESSQFRSIRRSTITIGLSTVNAVLFLLLPDVIKYIGVFDYSRSNVTTLYSLSMTNVVLNAFIFAYRHKEIMENFKHLMCTLLRRRKPDDPQTSNDAGKVLPNRKAFD
;
A
#
# COMPACT_ATOMS: atom_id res chain seq x y z
N MET A 1 -13.23 40.03 9.03
CA MET A 1 -12.64 39.21 10.12
C MET A 1 -11.42 38.39 9.67
N ILE A 2 -11.51 37.63 8.57
CA ILE A 2 -10.40 36.81 8.02
C ILE A 2 -9.21 37.68 7.57
N GLN A 3 -9.46 38.86 7.00
CA GLN A 3 -8.41 39.81 6.61
C GLN A 3 -7.63 40.38 7.81
N ASN A 4 -8.31 40.60 8.95
CA ASN A 4 -7.63 40.99 10.20
C ASN A 4 -6.79 39.84 10.78
N ALA A 5 -7.24 38.58 10.65
CA ALA A 5 -6.44 37.42 11.01
C ALA A 5 -5.20 37.24 10.10
N SER A 6 -5.35 37.53 8.80
CA SER A 6 -4.26 37.53 7.80
C SER A 6 -3.21 38.62 8.08
N ASN A 7 -3.65 39.82 8.48
CA ASN A 7 -2.74 40.93 8.81
C ASN A 7 -2.00 40.70 10.14
N VAL A 8 -2.65 40.09 11.14
CA VAL A 8 -1.99 39.69 12.40
C VAL A 8 -0.97 38.55 12.17
N LEU A 9 -1.21 37.66 11.20
CA LEU A 9 -0.27 36.61 10.79
C LEU A 9 0.93 37.13 9.99
N ARG A 10 0.82 38.29 9.32
CA ARG A 10 1.94 38.94 8.60
C ARG A 10 2.83 39.79 9.50
N ALA A 11 2.27 40.42 10.54
CA ALA A 11 2.98 41.39 11.38
C ALA A 11 3.94 40.77 12.41
N GLY A 12 3.87 39.45 12.64
CA GLY A 12 4.80 38.74 13.50
C GLY A 12 5.46 37.57 12.79
N VAL A 13 6.79 37.46 12.90
CA VAL A 13 7.61 36.25 12.73
C VAL A 13 8.37 36.11 11.39
N SER A 14 9.68 36.34 11.47
CA SER A 14 10.73 35.94 10.52
C SER A 14 11.09 34.43 10.64
N GLY A 15 11.45 33.78 9.53
CA GLY A 15 12.08 32.43 9.42
C GLY A 15 11.31 31.13 9.80
N SER A 16 11.17 30.18 8.84
CA SER A 16 11.10 28.68 8.96
C SER A 16 10.02 27.99 8.09
N CYS A 17 10.35 26.79 7.54
CA CYS A 17 9.57 25.98 6.58
C CYS A 17 8.15 25.55 7.01
N ASP A 18 7.80 25.63 8.30
CA ASP A 18 6.43 25.38 8.77
C ASP A 18 5.41 26.40 8.22
N LYS A 19 5.89 27.52 7.65
CA LYS A 19 5.10 28.64 7.13
C LYS A 19 4.48 28.40 5.75
N ILE A 20 5.10 27.56 4.91
CA ILE A 20 4.63 27.34 3.54
C ILE A 20 3.31 26.54 3.57
N VAL A 21 3.22 25.51 4.40
CA VAL A 21 2.03 24.65 4.47
C VAL A 21 0.82 25.38 5.06
N ALA A 22 1.01 26.23 6.07
CA ALA A 22 -0.08 26.99 6.68
C ALA A 22 -0.58 28.13 5.77
N VAL A 23 0.31 28.82 5.05
CA VAL A 23 -0.07 29.87 4.10
C VAL A 23 -0.75 29.26 2.87
N THR A 24 -0.31 28.09 2.38
CA THR A 24 -0.97 27.38 1.28
C THR A 24 -2.35 26.85 1.66
N ALA A 25 -2.51 26.30 2.87
CA ALA A 25 -3.82 25.85 3.36
C ALA A 25 -4.81 27.01 3.56
N VAL A 26 -4.35 28.17 4.05
CA VAL A 26 -5.18 29.38 4.17
C VAL A 26 -5.49 29.97 2.78
N ARG A 27 -4.58 29.90 1.82
CA ARG A 27 -4.84 30.30 0.42
C ARG A 27 -5.90 29.44 -0.25
N HIS A 28 -5.88 28.12 -0.05
CA HIS A 28 -6.94 27.23 -0.53
C HIS A 28 -8.27 27.48 0.20
N LEU A 29 -8.24 27.80 1.50
CA LEU A 29 -9.44 28.17 2.27
C LEU A 29 -10.06 29.49 1.82
N VAL A 30 -9.25 30.52 1.52
CA VAL A 30 -9.74 31.81 0.99
C VAL A 30 -10.30 31.62 -0.43
N PHE A 31 -9.66 30.79 -1.25
CA PHE A 31 -10.12 30.48 -2.61
C PHE A 31 -11.46 29.71 -2.62
N VAL A 32 -11.64 28.74 -1.71
CA VAL A 32 -12.91 28.01 -1.56
C VAL A 32 -14.02 28.90 -1.00
N PHE A 33 -13.72 29.85 -0.12
CA PHE A 33 -14.71 30.79 0.41
C PHE A 33 -15.04 31.95 -0.56
N GLU A 34 -14.11 32.40 -1.40
CA GLU A 34 -14.42 33.33 -2.52
C GLU A 34 -15.34 32.67 -3.55
N LEU A 35 -15.13 31.38 -3.86
CA LEU A 35 -16.03 30.57 -4.69
C LEU A 35 -17.45 30.42 -4.12
N LEU A 36 -17.60 30.39 -2.79
CA LEU A 36 -18.91 30.31 -2.12
C LEU A 36 -19.57 31.68 -1.95
N ALA A 37 -18.79 32.77 -1.90
CA ALA A 37 -19.31 34.12 -1.73
C ALA A 37 -19.85 34.74 -3.04
N ASP A 38 -19.31 34.32 -4.20
CA ASP A 38 -19.81 34.77 -5.51
C ASP A 38 -21.16 34.14 -5.93
N CYS A 39 -21.74 33.27 -5.09
CA CYS A 39 -23.04 32.63 -5.34
C CYS A 39 -24.25 33.32 -4.69
N GLU A 40 -24.09 34.42 -3.94
CA GLU A 40 -25.22 35.16 -3.36
C GLU A 40 -25.70 36.32 -4.26
N SER A 41 -26.63 35.97 -5.17
CA SER A 41 -27.83 36.77 -5.56
C SER A 41 -27.72 37.86 -6.65
N PRO A 42 -28.78 38.12 -7.47
CA PRO A 42 -29.70 37.16 -8.11
C PRO A 42 -30.26 37.58 -9.51
N ARG A 43 -31.09 36.67 -10.06
CA ARG A 43 -32.29 36.85 -10.94
C ARG A 43 -32.11 36.66 -12.46
N HIS A 44 -32.91 35.68 -12.93
CA HIS A 44 -33.32 35.38 -14.31
C HIS A 44 -32.22 34.90 -15.27
N ALA A 45 -31.98 33.59 -15.31
CA ALA A 45 -31.50 32.92 -16.52
C ALA A 45 -31.89 31.43 -16.51
N ASP A 46 -32.36 30.95 -17.66
CA ASP A 46 -32.85 29.61 -17.95
C ASP A 46 -31.92 28.48 -17.49
N SER A 47 -32.53 27.31 -17.20
CA SER A 47 -31.87 26.11 -16.65
C SER A 47 -30.75 25.52 -17.52
N ASP A 48 -30.59 26.00 -18.75
CA ASP A 48 -29.56 25.54 -19.69
C ASP A 48 -28.24 26.37 -19.57
N GLY A 49 -28.31 27.58 -19.01
CA GLY A 49 -27.15 28.46 -18.82
C GLY A 49 -26.30 28.12 -17.61
N THR A 50 -26.92 27.64 -16.53
CA THR A 50 -26.27 27.24 -15.28
C THR A 50 -25.45 25.95 -15.45
N HIS A 51 -25.90 25.02 -16.31
CA HIS A 51 -25.17 23.80 -16.65
C HIS A 51 -23.86 24.08 -17.40
N LYS A 52 -23.87 25.01 -18.36
CA LYS A 52 -22.65 25.40 -19.08
C LYS A 52 -21.65 26.14 -18.19
N MET A 53 -22.11 26.97 -17.26
CA MET A 53 -21.22 27.68 -16.34
C MET A 53 -20.53 26.75 -15.33
N ALA A 54 -21.24 25.75 -14.79
CA ALA A 54 -20.65 24.75 -13.88
C ALA A 54 -19.60 23.88 -14.61
N GLN A 55 -19.88 23.51 -15.86
CA GLN A 55 -18.96 22.74 -16.71
C GLN A 55 -17.71 23.57 -17.09
N THR A 56 -17.88 24.85 -17.40
CA THR A 56 -16.75 25.74 -17.75
C THR A 56 -15.87 26.06 -16.53
N ALA A 57 -16.47 26.21 -15.34
CA ALA A 57 -15.72 26.41 -14.10
C ALA A 57 -14.90 25.15 -13.74
N PHE A 58 -15.46 23.95 -13.93
CA PHE A 58 -14.77 22.68 -13.69
C PHE A 58 -13.64 22.44 -14.71
N GLU A 59 -13.84 22.76 -15.99
CA GLU A 59 -12.81 22.67 -17.04
C GLU A 59 -11.66 23.68 -16.83
N SER A 60 -11.95 24.86 -16.27
CA SER A 60 -10.90 25.86 -15.96
C SER A 60 -9.98 25.45 -14.80
N VAL A 61 -10.44 24.57 -13.90
CA VAL A 61 -9.69 24.11 -12.72
C VAL A 61 -8.80 22.90 -13.03
N PHE A 62 -9.16 22.07 -14.00
CA PHE A 62 -8.41 20.85 -14.38
C PHE A 62 -7.73 20.91 -15.75
N GLY A 63 -7.98 21.98 -16.52
CA GLY A 63 -7.49 22.17 -17.88
C GLY A 63 -6.23 23.03 -18.01
N GLU A 64 -5.10 22.65 -17.41
CA GLU A 64 -3.79 23.10 -17.90
C GLU A 64 -3.04 21.95 -18.60
N ARG A 65 -3.05 22.06 -19.93
CA ARG A 65 -2.31 21.35 -20.98
C ARG A 65 -1.23 20.36 -20.50
N PHE A 66 -1.56 19.07 -20.57
CA PHE A 66 -0.62 18.06 -21.09
C PHE A 66 -1.00 17.76 -22.54
N CYS A 67 -0.04 17.97 -23.45
CA CYS A 67 -0.24 17.90 -24.89
C CYS A 67 -0.74 16.53 -25.37
N GLY A 68 -1.84 16.56 -26.14
CA GLY A 68 -2.02 15.72 -27.33
C GLY A 68 -2.48 14.28 -27.13
N PHE A 69 -3.68 14.06 -26.61
CA PHE A 69 -4.52 12.90 -26.96
C PHE A 69 -5.98 13.36 -27.04
N PRO A 70 -6.75 12.95 -28.06
CA PRO A 70 -8.17 13.25 -28.12
C PRO A 70 -8.87 12.48 -26.99
N VAL A 71 -9.54 13.21 -26.09
CA VAL A 71 -10.38 12.60 -25.06
C VAL A 71 -11.73 12.31 -25.71
N ASP A 72 -12.00 11.03 -25.98
CA ASP A 72 -13.31 10.59 -26.47
C ASP A 72 -14.38 10.89 -25.40
N ASN A 73 -15.39 11.67 -25.79
CA ASN A 73 -16.56 12.05 -24.99
C ASN A 73 -17.39 10.87 -24.43
N HIS A 74 -17.03 9.63 -24.74
CA HIS A 74 -17.72 8.45 -24.25
C HIS A 74 -17.48 8.17 -22.76
N VAL A 75 -16.32 8.52 -22.19
CA VAL A 75 -16.00 8.20 -20.78
C VAL A 75 -16.89 8.97 -19.78
N TYR A 76 -17.32 10.18 -20.14
CA TYR A 76 -18.19 11.01 -19.28
C TYR A 76 -19.66 10.59 -19.33
N VAL A 77 -20.12 10.06 -20.48
CA VAL A 77 -21.51 9.61 -20.65
C VAL A 77 -21.75 8.28 -19.91
N TYR A 78 -20.77 7.38 -19.85
CA TYR A 78 -20.89 6.14 -19.06
C TYR A 78 -20.85 6.39 -17.55
N HIS A 79 -20.14 7.43 -17.11
CA HIS A 79 -20.18 7.86 -15.71
C HIS A 79 -21.55 8.40 -15.29
N TYR A 80 -22.31 9.03 -16.20
CA TYR A 80 -23.60 9.67 -15.93
C TYR A 80 -24.75 8.66 -15.68
N TYR A 81 -24.71 7.49 -16.31
CA TYR A 81 -25.80 6.49 -16.18
C TYR A 81 -25.74 5.68 -14.89
N TYR A 82 -24.53 5.35 -14.43
CA TYR A 82 -24.36 4.52 -13.21
C TYR A 82 -24.82 5.19 -11.93
N MET A 83 -24.71 6.51 -11.93
CA MET A 83 -25.11 7.40 -10.87
C MET A 83 -26.62 7.32 -10.60
N LYS A 84 -27.39 7.35 -11.69
CA LYS A 84 -28.84 7.17 -11.71
C LYS A 84 -29.25 5.84 -11.05
N ALA A 85 -28.55 4.75 -11.28
CA ALA A 85 -28.97 3.45 -10.73
C ALA A 85 -28.73 3.20 -9.26
N SER A 86 -27.74 3.87 -8.67
CA SER A 86 -27.50 3.76 -7.22
C SER A 86 -28.61 4.42 -6.39
N THR A 87 -29.53 5.17 -7.03
CA THR A 87 -30.51 6.04 -6.35
C THR A 87 -31.86 6.24 -7.08
N ILE A 88 -32.09 5.70 -8.29
CA ILE A 88 -33.36 5.90 -9.06
C ILE A 88 -34.60 5.37 -8.33
N SER A 89 -34.47 4.50 -7.32
CA SER A 89 -35.64 3.94 -6.67
C SER A 89 -35.36 3.46 -5.26
N ASP A 90 -36.27 3.80 -4.35
CA ASP A 90 -36.45 3.08 -3.08
C ASP A 90 -36.65 1.56 -3.31
N ASP A 91 -36.94 1.15 -4.56
CA ASP A 91 -37.04 -0.23 -4.97
C ASP A 91 -35.66 -0.85 -5.34
N PRO A 92 -35.16 -1.81 -4.55
CA PRO A 92 -33.92 -2.54 -4.86
C PRO A 92 -33.95 -3.29 -6.20
N ARG A 93 -35.12 -3.46 -6.83
CA ARG A 93 -35.27 -4.03 -8.18
C ARG A 93 -34.72 -3.12 -9.28
N ASP A 94 -34.85 -1.80 -9.16
CA ASP A 94 -34.42 -0.88 -10.21
C ASP A 94 -32.89 -0.73 -10.25
N MET A 95 -32.24 -0.75 -9.08
CA MET A 95 -30.77 -0.81 -9.00
C MET A 95 -30.25 -2.11 -9.62
N VAL A 96 -30.89 -3.25 -9.32
CA VAL A 96 -30.53 -4.53 -9.93
C VAL A 96 -30.68 -4.48 -11.44
N LYS A 97 -31.81 -3.96 -11.94
CA LYS A 97 -32.09 -3.85 -13.37
C LYS A 97 -31.01 -3.06 -14.12
N HIS A 98 -30.56 -1.94 -13.57
CA HIS A 98 -29.52 -1.16 -14.23
C HIS A 98 -28.14 -1.82 -14.19
N ILE A 99 -27.81 -2.53 -13.10
CA ILE A 99 -26.55 -3.29 -13.03
C ILE A 99 -26.57 -4.45 -14.05
N GLN A 100 -27.74 -5.01 -14.33
CA GLN A 100 -27.91 -6.00 -15.40
C GLN A 100 -27.73 -5.38 -16.79
N GLU A 101 -28.16 -4.12 -16.98
CA GLU A 101 -28.00 -3.38 -18.24
C GLU A 101 -26.54 -2.98 -18.53
N ASP A 102 -25.77 -2.57 -17.51
CA ASP A 102 -24.34 -2.26 -17.64
C ASP A 102 -23.53 -2.70 -16.39
N PRO A 103 -23.00 -3.94 -16.36
CA PRO A 103 -22.25 -4.45 -15.22
C PRO A 103 -20.83 -3.85 -15.11
N ASN A 104 -20.26 -3.32 -16.19
CA ASN A 104 -18.89 -2.81 -16.21
C ASN A 104 -18.75 -1.46 -15.50
N SER A 105 -19.81 -0.68 -15.45
CA SER A 105 -19.82 0.63 -14.79
C SER A 105 -19.77 0.55 -13.26
N LEU A 106 -20.13 -0.59 -12.64
CA LEU A 106 -19.92 -0.83 -11.21
C LEU A 106 -18.46 -1.18 -10.87
N LEU A 107 -17.74 -1.77 -11.82
CA LEU A 107 -16.45 -2.39 -11.55
C LEU A 107 -15.38 -1.35 -11.18
N HIS A 108 -15.37 -0.21 -11.87
CA HIS A 108 -14.39 0.86 -11.62
C HIS A 108 -14.53 1.49 -10.21
N PRO A 109 -15.72 1.91 -9.75
CA PRO A 109 -15.93 2.34 -8.36
C PRO A 109 -15.51 1.29 -7.32
N LEU A 110 -15.77 -0.01 -7.56
CA LEU A 110 -15.38 -1.07 -6.63
C LEU A 110 -13.86 -1.23 -6.53
N TYR A 111 -13.11 -1.05 -7.63
CA TYR A 111 -11.64 -1.03 -7.57
C TYR A 111 -11.11 0.17 -6.79
N VAL A 112 -11.72 1.35 -6.97
CA VAL A 112 -11.36 2.54 -6.18
C VAL A 112 -11.57 2.27 -4.69
N TYR A 113 -12.68 1.65 -4.29
CA TYR A 113 -12.93 1.29 -2.88
C TYR A 113 -11.86 0.35 -2.30
N ILE A 114 -11.41 -0.63 -3.08
CA ILE A 114 -10.36 -1.57 -2.66
C ILE A 114 -9.03 -0.84 -2.50
N VAL A 115 -8.64 0.01 -3.46
CA VAL A 115 -7.37 0.72 -3.43
C VAL A 115 -7.34 1.74 -2.30
N GLU A 116 -8.36 2.60 -2.19
CA GLU A 116 -8.46 3.61 -1.13
C GLU A 116 -8.56 2.97 0.25
N GLY A 117 -9.39 1.93 0.39
CA GLY A 117 -9.51 1.16 1.62
C GLY A 117 -8.20 0.50 2.04
N ALA A 118 -7.43 -0.03 1.08
CA ALA A 118 -6.12 -0.62 1.36
C ALA A 118 -5.09 0.43 1.81
N ILE A 119 -5.08 1.61 1.19
CA ILE A 119 -4.23 2.73 1.61
C ILE A 119 -4.61 3.20 3.02
N ALA A 120 -5.91 3.39 3.27
CA ALA A 120 -6.44 3.78 4.57
C ALA A 120 -6.06 2.76 5.67
N ALA A 121 -6.24 1.46 5.41
CA ALA A 121 -5.86 0.40 6.33
C ALA A 121 -4.33 0.33 6.55
N ALA A 122 -3.53 0.45 5.49
CA ALA A 122 -2.07 0.41 5.55
C ALA A 122 -1.47 1.57 6.38
N LEU A 123 -2.15 2.72 6.42
CA LEU A 123 -1.74 3.86 7.25
C LEU A 123 -2.26 3.74 8.69
N ASN A 124 -3.56 3.44 8.86
CA ASN A 124 -4.23 3.52 10.15
C ASN A 124 -4.04 2.29 11.04
N VAL A 125 -3.91 1.07 10.48
CA VAL A 125 -3.64 -0.13 11.27
C VAL A 125 -2.29 -0.02 11.98
N PRO A 126 -1.16 0.31 11.31
CA PRO A 126 0.11 0.44 12.00
C PRO A 126 0.13 1.64 12.94
N LEU A 127 -0.56 2.74 12.60
CA LEU A 127 -0.67 3.92 13.46
C LEU A 127 -1.35 3.58 14.79
N THR A 128 -2.50 2.92 14.72
CA THR A 128 -3.29 2.51 15.89
C THR A 128 -2.47 1.63 16.80
N ILE A 129 -1.86 0.58 16.24
CA ILE A 129 -1.09 -0.37 17.04
C ILE A 129 0.17 0.31 17.61
N ALA A 130 0.83 1.23 16.88
CA ALA A 130 1.95 2.01 17.40
C ALA A 130 1.59 2.83 18.64
N MET A 131 0.42 3.47 18.62
CA MET A 131 -0.08 4.26 19.74
C MET A 131 -0.46 3.39 20.93
N LEU A 132 -1.13 2.25 20.70
CA LEU A 132 -1.50 1.29 21.75
C LEU A 132 -0.28 0.59 22.37
N ALA A 133 0.72 0.24 21.56
CA ALA A 133 1.92 -0.47 21.98
C ALA A 133 2.91 0.41 22.75
N THR A 134 2.78 1.73 22.69
CA THR A 134 3.70 2.66 23.35
C THR A 134 3.12 3.11 24.70
N PRO A 135 3.65 2.63 25.85
CA PRO A 135 3.06 2.91 27.16
C PRO A 135 3.00 4.40 27.49
N LYS A 136 4.01 5.17 27.04
CA LYS A 136 4.08 6.63 27.23
C LYS A 136 2.97 7.39 26.50
N LEU A 137 2.49 6.86 25.37
CA LEU A 137 1.36 7.45 24.64
C LEU A 137 0.05 6.98 25.26
N ARG A 138 -0.07 5.67 25.56
CA ARG A 138 -1.28 5.08 26.15
C ARG A 138 -1.65 5.64 27.52
N THR A 139 -0.70 6.15 28.32
CA THR A 139 -0.99 6.74 29.64
C THR A 139 -1.46 8.19 29.59
N ARG A 140 -1.25 8.88 28.47
CA ARG A 140 -1.65 10.28 28.32
C ARG A 140 -3.07 10.35 27.77
N ARG A 141 -3.96 11.03 28.50
CA ARG A 141 -5.40 11.14 28.19
C ARG A 141 -5.67 11.61 26.77
N GLU A 142 -4.93 12.62 26.31
CA GLU A 142 -5.05 13.15 24.95
C GLU A 142 -4.78 12.16 23.83
N PHE A 143 -3.86 11.22 24.03
CA PHE A 143 -3.54 10.23 23.01
C PHE A 143 -4.50 9.04 23.06
N GLN A 144 -5.11 8.73 24.20
CA GLN A 144 -6.11 7.66 24.31
C GLN A 144 -7.32 7.92 23.41
N VAL A 145 -7.83 9.15 23.38
CA VAL A 145 -8.98 9.51 22.54
C VAL A 145 -8.58 9.54 21.05
N ILE A 146 -7.40 10.08 20.74
CA ILE A 146 -6.85 10.08 19.36
C ILE A 146 -6.60 8.65 18.84
N THR A 147 -6.19 7.72 19.71
CA THR A 147 -6.04 6.31 19.34
C THR A 147 -7.37 5.67 18.97
N GLY A 148 -8.47 6.07 19.62
CA GLY A 148 -9.81 5.63 19.24
C GLY A 148 -10.21 6.07 17.83
N LEU A 149 -9.88 7.32 17.46
CA LEU A 149 -10.09 7.83 16.09
C LEU A 149 -9.29 7.01 15.07
N ALA A 150 -7.98 6.83 15.28
CA ALA A 150 -7.13 6.04 14.39
C ALA A 150 -7.60 4.57 14.27
N ALA A 151 -8.08 3.97 15.37
CA ALA A 151 -8.59 2.60 15.38
C ALA A 151 -9.87 2.47 14.54
N THR A 152 -10.76 3.44 14.66
CA THR A 152 -12.01 3.49 13.88
C THR A 152 -11.71 3.65 12.39
N ASP A 153 -10.79 4.54 12.06
CA ASP A 153 -10.30 4.78 10.70
C ASP A 153 -9.64 3.53 10.08
N ALA A 154 -8.91 2.75 10.89
CA ALA A 154 -8.35 1.46 10.47
C ALA A 154 -9.44 0.42 10.15
N VAL A 155 -10.47 0.34 11.00
CA VAL A 155 -11.63 -0.55 10.79
C VAL A 155 -12.39 -0.14 9.53
N PHE A 156 -12.59 1.15 9.31
CA PHE A 156 -13.28 1.68 8.13
C PHE A 156 -12.56 1.31 6.83
N GLY A 157 -11.24 1.50 6.77
CA GLY A 157 -10.43 1.12 5.60
C GLY A 157 -10.49 -0.39 5.30
N LEU A 158 -10.35 -1.24 6.33
CA LEU A 158 -10.47 -2.69 6.16
C LEU A 158 -11.87 -3.11 5.68
N ALA A 159 -12.92 -2.48 6.20
CA ALA A 159 -14.29 -2.79 5.83
C ALA A 159 -14.59 -2.46 4.37
N PHE A 160 -14.00 -1.39 3.82
CA PHE A 160 -14.13 -1.05 2.39
C PHE A 160 -13.39 -2.03 1.48
N VAL A 161 -12.21 -2.52 1.88
CA VAL A 161 -11.51 -3.58 1.14
C VAL A 161 -12.39 -4.83 1.08
N ILE A 162 -12.89 -5.29 2.23
CA ILE A 162 -13.74 -6.49 2.31
C ILE A 162 -15.04 -6.28 1.51
N SER A 163 -15.65 -5.10 1.60
CA SER A 163 -16.87 -4.74 0.87
C SER A 163 -16.65 -4.73 -0.64
N GLY A 164 -15.57 -4.12 -1.13
CA GLY A 164 -15.25 -4.07 -2.56
C GLY A 164 -15.03 -5.47 -3.13
N VAL A 165 -14.23 -6.29 -2.44
CA VAL A 165 -13.98 -7.69 -2.83
C VAL A 165 -15.28 -8.50 -2.82
N SER A 166 -16.10 -8.38 -1.78
CA SER A 166 -17.37 -9.11 -1.65
C SER A 166 -18.36 -8.73 -2.76
N ARG A 167 -18.44 -7.45 -3.13
CA ARG A 167 -19.33 -6.96 -4.20
C ARG A 167 -18.86 -7.38 -5.58
N ILE A 168 -17.54 -7.40 -5.84
CA ILE A 168 -16.99 -7.97 -7.08
C ILE A 168 -17.32 -9.46 -7.17
N HIS A 169 -17.25 -10.20 -6.06
CA HIS A 169 -17.61 -11.61 -6.03
C HIS A 169 -19.09 -11.84 -6.38
N VAL A 170 -19.99 -11.03 -5.81
CA VAL A 170 -21.43 -11.06 -6.16
C VAL A 170 -21.65 -10.76 -7.64
N MET A 171 -20.96 -9.74 -8.18
CA MET A 171 -21.08 -9.38 -9.60
C MET A 171 -20.65 -10.54 -10.51
N ARG A 172 -19.54 -11.20 -10.18
CA ARG A 172 -19.04 -12.36 -10.93
C ARG A 172 -19.92 -13.59 -10.80
N GLN A 173 -20.57 -13.78 -9.65
CA GLN A 173 -21.44 -14.92 -9.42
C GLN A 173 -22.73 -14.85 -10.27
N TYR A 174 -23.22 -13.65 -10.56
CA TYR A 174 -24.55 -13.46 -11.18
C TYR A 174 -24.53 -12.81 -12.58
N CYS A 175 -23.41 -12.22 -13.01
CA CYS A 175 -23.25 -11.72 -14.37
C CYS A 175 -22.29 -12.61 -15.18
N SER A 176 -22.81 -13.28 -16.22
CA SER A 176 -22.04 -13.96 -17.28
C SER A 176 -22.06 -13.11 -18.57
N THR A 177 -21.18 -13.40 -19.54
CA THR A 177 -21.00 -12.61 -20.78
C THR A 177 -22.22 -12.56 -21.70
N ALA A 178 -23.20 -13.45 -21.53
CA ALA A 178 -24.42 -13.46 -22.34
C ALA A 178 -25.68 -12.94 -21.60
N MET A 179 -25.73 -13.05 -20.28
CA MET A 179 -26.89 -12.65 -19.45
C MET A 179 -26.43 -12.35 -18.02
N CYS A 180 -26.93 -11.26 -17.43
CA CYS A 180 -26.79 -10.98 -16.01
C CYS A 180 -28.16 -11.09 -15.33
N GLU A 181 -28.31 -12.06 -14.43
CA GLU A 181 -29.52 -12.24 -13.64
C GLU A 181 -29.14 -12.27 -12.16
N ILE A 182 -29.31 -11.12 -11.52
CA ILE A 182 -28.96 -10.89 -10.12
C ILE A 182 -30.19 -11.15 -9.25
N PRO A 183 -30.24 -12.25 -8.48
CA PRO A 183 -31.37 -12.52 -7.60
C PRO A 183 -31.33 -11.59 -6.39
N LEU A 184 -32.50 -11.13 -5.96
CA LEU A 184 -32.61 -10.39 -4.72
C LEU A 184 -32.33 -11.31 -3.52
N THR A 185 -31.73 -10.74 -2.48
CA THR A 185 -31.42 -11.43 -1.23
C THR A 185 -32.23 -10.82 -0.08
N PRO A 186 -32.65 -11.58 0.93
CA PRO A 186 -33.33 -11.00 2.08
C PRO A 186 -32.38 -10.08 2.89
N ARG A 187 -32.92 -8.95 3.37
CA ARG A 187 -32.18 -7.90 4.09
C ARG A 187 -31.40 -8.42 5.30
N TRP A 188 -31.99 -9.31 6.10
CA TRP A 188 -31.30 -9.89 7.26
C TRP A 188 -29.96 -10.55 6.88
N LYS A 189 -29.89 -11.20 5.71
CA LYS A 189 -28.66 -11.84 5.22
C LYS A 189 -27.59 -10.80 4.91
N CYS A 190 -27.95 -9.69 4.25
CA CYS A 190 -27.06 -8.56 4.03
C CYS A 190 -26.58 -7.93 5.34
N SER A 191 -27.48 -7.74 6.30
CA SER A 191 -27.16 -7.13 7.59
C SER A 191 -26.12 -7.94 8.37
N THR A 192 -26.17 -9.28 8.29
CA THR A 192 -25.20 -10.15 8.98
C THR A 192 -23.80 -10.19 8.36
N LEU A 193 -23.59 -9.58 7.20
CA LEU A 193 -22.26 -9.55 6.56
C LEU A 193 -21.28 -8.73 7.38
N LEU A 194 -20.08 -9.28 7.57
CA LEU A 194 -19.04 -8.66 8.40
C LEU A 194 -18.72 -7.23 7.96
N TYR A 195 -18.55 -6.99 6.66
CA TYR A 195 -18.23 -5.64 6.17
C TYR A 195 -19.38 -4.65 6.40
N VAL A 196 -20.65 -5.07 6.31
CA VAL A 196 -21.79 -4.19 6.59
C VAL A 196 -21.78 -3.75 8.04
N GLN A 197 -21.54 -4.69 8.97
CA GLN A 197 -21.44 -4.39 10.40
C GLN A 197 -20.25 -3.46 10.70
N LEU A 198 -19.08 -3.75 10.12
CA LEU A 198 -17.89 -2.93 10.34
C LEU A 198 -18.06 -1.50 9.80
N ILE A 199 -18.64 -1.32 8.60
CA ILE A 199 -18.88 0.02 8.07
C ILE A 199 -19.93 0.75 8.93
N THR A 200 -21.03 0.09 9.30
CA THR A 200 -22.08 0.69 10.15
C THR A 200 -21.55 1.20 11.48
N ILE A 201 -20.67 0.42 12.14
CA ILE A 201 -20.03 0.80 13.40
C ILE A 201 -19.04 1.95 13.18
N ALA A 202 -18.14 1.82 12.21
CA ALA A 202 -17.07 2.78 12.00
C ALA A 202 -17.59 4.15 11.54
N PHE A 203 -18.63 4.16 10.70
CA PHE A 203 -19.28 5.38 10.20
C PHE A 203 -19.88 6.23 11.33
N GLN A 204 -20.58 5.60 12.28
CA GLN A 204 -21.10 6.30 13.46
C GLN A 204 -19.96 6.77 14.38
N LEU A 205 -18.96 5.91 14.62
CA LEU A 205 -17.84 6.23 15.51
C LEU A 205 -17.00 7.41 15.00
N GLN A 206 -16.87 7.60 13.68
CA GLN A 206 -16.17 8.76 13.10
C GLN A 206 -16.75 10.09 13.59
N GLY A 207 -18.09 10.21 13.65
CA GLY A 207 -18.75 11.40 14.18
C GLY A 207 -18.66 11.50 15.71
N VAL A 208 -19.07 10.44 16.41
CA VAL A 208 -19.18 10.46 17.88
C VAL A 208 -17.82 10.63 18.56
N LEU A 209 -16.77 9.98 18.07
CA LEU A 209 -15.42 10.15 18.62
C LEU A 209 -14.87 11.55 18.34
N LEU A 210 -15.14 12.14 17.17
CA LEU A 210 -14.73 13.51 16.87
C LEU A 210 -15.34 14.51 17.88
N LEU A 211 -16.62 14.35 18.20
CA LEU A 211 -17.31 15.16 19.20
C LEU A 211 -16.76 14.94 20.60
N ALA A 212 -16.53 13.69 20.99
CA ALA A 212 -15.92 13.37 22.28
C ALA A 212 -14.55 14.04 22.44
N VAL A 213 -13.72 14.04 21.38
CA VAL A 213 -12.41 14.72 21.40
C VAL A 213 -12.59 16.23 21.52
N ALA A 214 -13.53 16.83 20.77
CA ALA A 214 -13.81 18.26 20.84
C ALA A 214 -14.22 18.70 22.25
N VAL A 215 -15.13 17.98 22.90
CA VAL A 215 -15.58 18.23 24.28
C VAL A 215 -14.41 18.10 25.26
N ASP A 216 -13.60 17.05 25.13
CA ASP A 216 -12.45 16.84 26.00
C ASP A 216 -11.42 17.98 25.87
N ARG A 217 -11.16 18.45 24.64
CA ARG A 217 -10.28 19.61 24.41
C ARG A 217 -10.87 20.91 24.96
N LEU A 218 -12.18 21.09 24.87
CA LEU A 218 -12.88 22.25 25.44
C LEU A 218 -12.69 22.29 26.96
N LEU A 219 -12.91 21.17 27.65
CA LEU A 219 -12.73 21.07 29.10
C LEU A 219 -11.29 21.33 29.53
N ALA A 220 -10.32 20.85 28.74
CA ALA A 220 -8.91 21.10 28.98
C ALA A 220 -8.51 22.58 28.83
N VAL A 221 -9.16 23.31 27.93
CA VAL A 221 -8.88 24.73 27.65
C VAL A 221 -9.59 25.66 28.62
N ILE A 222 -10.87 25.40 28.94
CA ILE A 222 -11.65 26.26 29.85
C ILE A 222 -11.23 26.06 31.31
N THR A 223 -10.99 24.81 31.72
CA THR A 223 -10.75 24.48 33.14
C THR A 223 -9.45 23.70 33.35
N PRO A 224 -8.27 24.26 33.00
CA PRO A 224 -7.01 23.50 32.99
C PRO A 224 -6.66 22.89 34.35
N ILE A 225 -6.91 23.61 35.46
CA ILE A 225 -6.59 23.15 36.83
C ILE A 225 -7.48 21.96 37.23
N LYS A 226 -8.80 22.07 37.00
CA LYS A 226 -9.74 20.97 37.31
C LYS A 226 -9.57 19.78 36.36
N TYR A 227 -9.24 20.05 35.09
CA TYR A 227 -8.98 19.02 34.09
C TYR A 227 -7.78 18.13 34.46
N LEU A 228 -6.73 18.73 35.03
CA LEU A 228 -5.58 17.99 35.58
C LEU A 228 -5.97 17.13 36.80
N GLN A 229 -6.96 17.57 37.58
CA GLN A 229 -7.47 16.88 38.77
C GLN A 229 -8.54 15.82 38.47
N PHE A 230 -9.07 15.74 37.23
CA PHE A 230 -10.08 14.73 36.91
C PHE A 230 -9.55 13.31 37.13
N ASN A 231 -10.38 12.43 37.65
CA ASN A 231 -10.01 11.06 37.99
C ASN A 231 -10.11 10.11 36.79
N VAL A 232 -9.56 8.90 36.93
CA VAL A 232 -9.60 7.82 35.93
C VAL A 232 -11.03 7.52 35.43
N LYS A 233 -12.04 7.75 36.29
CA LYS A 233 -13.46 7.61 35.95
C LYS A 233 -13.87 8.46 34.74
N TYR A 234 -13.42 9.72 34.66
CA TYR A 234 -13.71 10.60 33.53
C TYR A 234 -13.13 10.04 32.22
N THR A 235 -11.88 9.59 32.27
CA THR A 235 -11.20 8.97 31.12
C THR A 235 -11.89 7.69 30.66
N PHE A 236 -12.37 6.86 31.58
CA PHE A 236 -13.14 5.66 31.25
C PHE A 236 -14.46 6.02 30.56
N VAL A 237 -15.21 7.00 31.08
CA VAL A 237 -16.46 7.46 30.46
C VAL A 237 -16.22 8.04 29.08
N LEU A 238 -15.19 8.87 28.92
CA LEU A 238 -14.83 9.47 27.63
C LEU A 238 -14.41 8.43 26.58
N ALA A 239 -13.71 7.38 27.01
CA ALA A 239 -13.27 6.31 26.13
C ALA A 239 -14.40 5.32 25.82
N ALA A 240 -15.18 4.88 26.80
CA ALA A 240 -16.19 3.83 26.65
C ALA A 240 -17.55 4.35 26.15
N GLY A 241 -17.89 5.61 26.46
CA GLY A 241 -19.18 6.22 26.11
C GLY A 241 -19.50 6.14 24.61
N PRO A 242 -18.60 6.63 23.72
CA PRO A 242 -18.81 6.55 22.27
C PRO A 242 -19.06 5.14 21.75
N TYR A 243 -18.27 4.15 22.18
CA TYR A 243 -18.45 2.76 21.76
C TYR A 243 -19.73 2.14 22.32
N THR A 244 -20.11 2.48 23.55
CA THR A 244 -21.34 1.97 24.16
C THR A 244 -22.55 2.52 23.41
N LEU A 245 -22.56 3.82 23.09
CA LEU A 245 -23.63 4.45 22.30
C LEU A 245 -23.78 3.78 20.93
N VAL A 246 -22.68 3.59 20.19
CA VAL A 246 -22.70 2.96 18.87
C VAL A 246 -23.04 1.47 18.94
N ALA A 247 -22.58 0.76 19.97
CA ALA A 247 -22.89 -0.65 20.17
C ALA A 247 -24.39 -0.85 20.43
N VAL A 248 -25.00 -0.04 21.30
CA VAL A 248 -26.44 -0.08 21.56
C VAL A 248 -27.24 0.19 20.28
N ALA A 249 -26.87 1.23 19.53
CA ALA A 249 -27.52 1.54 18.26
C ALA A 249 -27.41 0.39 17.24
N THR A 250 -26.20 -0.16 17.07
CA THR A 250 -25.94 -1.26 16.11
C THR A 250 -26.65 -2.55 16.51
N VAL A 251 -26.61 -2.94 17.80
CA VAL A 251 -27.33 -4.12 18.30
C VAL A 251 -28.83 -3.96 18.12
N THR A 252 -29.36 -2.76 18.39
CA THR A 252 -30.78 -2.47 18.17
C THR A 252 -31.15 -2.66 16.69
N ASN A 253 -30.34 -2.15 15.76
CA ASN A 253 -30.56 -2.37 14.33
C ASN A 253 -30.52 -3.87 13.95
N VAL A 254 -29.56 -4.64 14.47
CA VAL A 254 -29.48 -6.10 14.22
C VAL A 254 -30.72 -6.83 14.74
N LEU A 255 -31.17 -6.50 15.97
CA LEU A 255 -32.36 -7.10 16.57
C LEU A 255 -33.65 -6.77 15.80
N ILE A 256 -33.73 -5.58 15.20
CA ILE A 256 -34.85 -5.19 14.34
C ILE A 256 -34.80 -5.96 13.01
N VAL A 257 -33.61 -6.03 12.39
CA VAL A 257 -33.44 -6.57 11.03
C VAL A 257 -33.40 -8.10 11.00
N GLN A 258 -33.15 -8.81 12.12
CA GLN A 258 -33.02 -10.28 12.14
C GLN A 258 -34.22 -11.04 11.54
N ASN A 259 -35.43 -10.47 11.65
CA ASN A 259 -36.66 -11.07 11.14
C ASN A 259 -37.12 -10.41 9.82
N ASP A 260 -36.36 -9.46 9.27
CA ASP A 260 -36.74 -8.72 8.08
C ASP A 260 -36.42 -9.53 6.81
N ARG A 261 -37.48 -9.99 6.14
CA ARG A 261 -37.44 -10.78 4.91
C ARG A 261 -37.56 -9.92 3.65
N THR A 262 -37.58 -8.59 3.75
CA THR A 262 -37.61 -7.70 2.59
C THR A 262 -36.45 -8.02 1.65
N LEU A 263 -36.77 -8.13 0.36
CA LEU A 263 -35.81 -8.48 -0.67
C LEU A 263 -35.05 -7.23 -1.08
N VAL A 264 -33.72 -7.30 -1.02
CA VAL A 264 -32.79 -6.21 -1.36
C VAL A 264 -31.71 -6.71 -2.31
N SER A 265 -30.94 -5.79 -2.87
CA SER A 265 -29.84 -6.16 -3.76
C SER A 265 -28.73 -6.93 -3.05
N PRO A 266 -28.16 -7.98 -3.68
CA PRO A 266 -27.09 -8.79 -3.09
C PRO A 266 -25.75 -8.07 -2.96
N PHE A 267 -25.61 -6.86 -3.53
CA PHE A 267 -24.45 -6.00 -3.28
C PHE A 267 -24.42 -5.42 -1.86
N CYS A 268 -25.55 -5.49 -1.13
CA CYS A 268 -25.68 -5.11 0.28
C CYS A 268 -25.02 -3.76 0.58
N PHE A 269 -25.41 -2.71 -0.15
CA PHE A 269 -25.12 -1.34 0.26
C PHE A 269 -25.81 -1.04 1.58
N ILE A 270 -25.20 -0.17 2.39
CA ILE A 270 -25.63 0.05 3.78
C ILE A 270 -27.06 0.58 3.82
N SER A 271 -27.40 1.50 2.91
CA SER A 271 -28.76 2.03 2.73
C SER A 271 -29.83 0.95 2.61
N PHE A 272 -29.51 -0.21 2.01
CA PHE A 272 -30.42 -1.33 1.84
C PHE A 272 -30.24 -2.45 2.89
N ALA A 273 -29.08 -2.54 3.52
CA ALA A 273 -28.71 -3.63 4.43
C ALA A 273 -29.08 -3.37 5.90
N VAL A 274 -29.34 -2.12 6.28
CA VAL A 274 -29.82 -1.72 7.62
C VAL A 274 -31.31 -1.43 7.58
N TYR A 275 -31.94 -1.27 8.75
CA TYR A 275 -33.33 -0.85 8.82
C TYR A 275 -33.49 0.53 8.15
N PRO A 276 -34.54 0.80 7.35
CA PRO A 276 -34.66 2.03 6.56
C PRO A 276 -34.42 3.31 7.37
N GLY A 277 -35.10 3.49 8.52
CA GLY A 277 -34.91 4.66 9.38
C GLY A 277 -33.56 4.70 10.13
N PHE A 278 -32.81 3.59 10.15
CA PHE A 278 -31.50 3.54 10.79
C PHE A 278 -30.40 4.16 9.91
N HIS A 279 -30.54 4.08 8.59
CA HIS A 279 -29.61 4.74 7.66
C HIS A 279 -29.63 6.27 7.82
N ASP A 280 -30.83 6.85 7.93
CA ASP A 280 -30.98 8.29 8.15
C ASP A 280 -30.45 8.71 9.52
N TYR A 281 -30.73 7.89 10.54
CA TYR A 281 -30.19 8.08 11.88
C TYR A 281 -28.65 8.16 11.88
N ILE A 282 -27.94 7.24 11.21
CA ILE A 282 -26.47 7.24 11.22
C ILE A 282 -25.88 8.48 10.52
N ILE A 283 -26.52 8.95 9.45
CA ILE A 283 -26.10 10.15 8.73
C ILE A 283 -26.36 11.40 9.58
N LEU A 284 -27.57 11.57 10.10
CA LEU A 284 -27.95 12.71 10.94
C LEU A 284 -27.11 12.79 12.21
N LEU A 285 -26.85 11.66 12.87
CA LEU A 285 -25.98 11.59 14.04
C LEU A 285 -24.59 12.14 13.71
N ARG A 286 -24.03 11.74 12.56
CA ARG A 286 -22.68 12.19 12.16
C ARG A 286 -22.68 13.68 11.78
N ILE A 287 -23.66 14.16 11.02
CA ILE A 287 -23.83 15.59 10.72
C ILE A 287 -23.87 16.40 12.02
N PHE A 288 -24.73 16.00 12.95
CA PHE A 288 -24.88 16.65 14.25
C PHE A 288 -23.56 16.67 15.04
N CYS A 289 -22.85 15.53 15.09
CA CYS A 289 -21.58 15.44 15.80
C CYS A 289 -20.49 16.31 15.16
N VAL A 290 -20.39 16.37 13.83
CA VAL A 290 -19.38 17.19 13.13
C VAL A 290 -19.65 18.68 13.31
N ILE A 291 -20.92 19.12 13.17
CA ILE A 291 -21.31 20.52 13.40
C ILE A 291 -21.06 20.94 14.86
N SER A 292 -21.43 20.09 15.81
CA SER A 292 -21.20 20.34 17.24
C SER A 292 -19.70 20.44 17.54
N SER A 293 -18.88 19.57 16.93
CA SER A 293 -17.42 19.60 17.07
C SER A 293 -16.83 20.89 16.52
N ALA A 294 -17.23 21.31 15.32
CA ALA A 294 -16.76 22.55 14.70
C ALA A 294 -17.12 23.78 15.55
N SER A 295 -18.35 23.82 16.07
CA SER A 295 -18.83 24.89 16.95
C SER A 295 -18.01 24.98 18.24
N ILE A 296 -17.73 23.84 18.87
CA ILE A 296 -16.86 23.76 20.04
C ILE A 296 -15.45 24.27 19.72
N TYR A 297 -14.90 23.93 18.56
CA TYR A 297 -13.57 24.37 18.16
C TYR A 297 -13.45 25.88 17.95
N ILE A 298 -14.49 26.52 17.44
CA ILE A 298 -14.54 27.99 17.33
C ILE A 298 -14.42 28.62 18.72
N VAL A 299 -15.15 28.10 19.71
CA VAL A 299 -15.07 28.56 21.11
C VAL A 299 -13.67 28.33 21.70
N ILE A 300 -13.08 27.16 21.44
CA ILE A 300 -11.71 26.83 21.89
C ILE A 300 -10.71 27.85 21.34
N VAL A 301 -10.74 28.12 20.03
CA VAL A 301 -9.79 29.05 19.37
C VAL A 301 -9.95 30.47 19.90
N ALA A 302 -11.18 30.94 20.06
CA ALA A 302 -11.46 32.27 20.63
C ALA A 302 -10.90 32.39 22.06
N HIS A 303 -11.10 31.37 22.90
CA HIS A 303 -10.59 31.36 24.26
C HIS A 303 -9.05 31.27 24.30
N LEU A 304 -8.45 30.44 23.45
CA LEU A 304 -7.00 30.28 23.38
C LEU A 304 -6.31 31.58 22.95
N ASN A 305 -6.86 32.29 21.96
CA ASN A 305 -6.33 33.58 21.48
C ASN A 305 -6.42 34.67 22.56
N LYS A 306 -7.54 34.71 23.32
CA LYS A 306 -7.70 35.63 24.45
C LYS A 306 -6.66 35.35 25.55
N HIS A 307 -6.38 34.09 25.84
CA HIS A 307 -5.40 33.70 26.87
C HIS A 307 -3.94 33.89 26.40
N LEU A 308 -3.66 33.73 25.10
CA LEU A 308 -2.35 33.97 24.48
C LEU A 308 -1.90 35.43 24.60
N SER A 309 -2.83 36.38 24.51
CA SER A 309 -2.54 37.82 24.64
C SER A 309 -2.07 38.25 26.04
N ARG A 310 -2.28 37.42 27.07
CA ARG A 310 -2.03 37.78 28.48
C ARG A 310 -0.82 37.10 29.12
N VAL A 311 -0.21 36.10 28.46
CA VAL A 311 0.82 35.25 29.08
C VAL A 311 2.08 35.20 28.21
N SER A 312 3.17 35.76 28.72
CA SER A 312 4.47 35.85 28.02
C SER A 312 5.30 34.55 28.04
N ALA A 313 5.05 33.65 29.00
CA ALA A 313 5.82 32.40 29.16
C ALA A 313 4.90 31.19 29.40
N TRP A 314 4.95 30.20 28.50
CA TRP A 314 4.15 28.98 28.59
C TRP A 314 4.94 27.83 29.21
N SER A 315 4.32 27.12 30.15
CA SER A 315 4.85 25.86 30.70
C SER A 315 4.91 24.75 29.62
N ARG A 316 5.69 23.69 29.89
CA ARG A 316 5.89 22.57 28.95
C ARG A 316 4.58 21.82 28.66
N GLU A 317 3.73 21.65 29.67
CA GLU A 317 2.43 20.96 29.57
C GLU A 317 1.43 21.77 28.74
N GLN A 318 1.35 23.09 28.95
CA GLN A 318 0.48 23.98 28.16
C GLN A 318 0.88 24.00 26.68
N ARG A 319 2.18 23.93 26.36
CA ARG A 319 2.65 23.84 24.96
C ARG A 319 2.25 22.51 24.32
N SER A 320 2.29 21.41 25.06
CA SER A 320 1.83 20.11 24.58
C SER A 320 0.32 20.10 24.32
N LEU A 321 -0.45 20.64 25.26
CA LEU A 321 -1.90 20.77 25.15
C LEU A 321 -2.28 21.58 23.91
N ARG A 322 -1.67 22.75 23.70
CA ARG A 322 -1.88 23.59 22.52
C ARG A 322 -1.60 22.87 21.20
N ARG A 323 -0.52 22.09 21.13
CA ARG A 323 -0.18 21.33 19.91
C ARG A 323 -1.23 20.26 19.61
N SER A 324 -1.67 19.53 20.63
CA SER A 324 -2.74 18.52 20.50
C SER A 324 -4.07 19.16 20.09
N THR A 325 -4.48 20.25 20.74
CA THR A 325 -5.70 21.00 20.39
C THR A 325 -5.65 21.52 18.96
N PHE A 326 -4.49 21.99 18.48
CA PHE A 326 -4.34 22.42 17.08
C PHE A 326 -4.45 21.25 16.10
N THR A 327 -3.85 20.09 16.41
CA THR A 327 -3.97 18.89 15.56
C THR A 327 -5.42 18.46 15.42
N VAL A 328 -6.18 18.43 16.52
CA VAL A 328 -7.60 18.06 16.47
C VAL A 328 -8.45 19.14 15.81
N GLY A 329 -8.08 20.41 15.92
CA GLY A 329 -8.68 21.48 15.10
C GLY A 329 -8.50 21.22 13.60
N LEU A 330 -7.32 20.76 13.18
CA LEU A 330 -7.06 20.41 11.78
C LEU A 330 -7.87 19.19 11.32
N THR A 331 -8.00 18.15 12.14
CA THR A 331 -8.85 16.99 11.82
C THR A 331 -10.34 17.35 11.82
N THR A 332 -10.76 18.33 12.63
CA THR A 332 -12.14 18.84 12.61
C THR A 332 -12.43 19.61 11.33
N VAL A 333 -11.49 20.45 10.86
CA VAL A 333 -11.61 21.11 9.55
C VAL A 333 -11.66 20.08 8.43
N ASN A 334 -10.80 19.06 8.48
CA ASN A 334 -10.82 17.94 7.53
C ASN A 334 -12.19 17.23 7.51
N ALA A 335 -12.76 16.94 8.68
CA ALA A 335 -14.08 16.32 8.79
C ALA A 335 -15.21 17.23 8.28
N VAL A 336 -15.14 18.55 8.47
CA VAL A 336 -16.13 19.48 7.90
C VAL A 336 -16.09 19.42 6.37
N VAL A 337 -14.90 19.41 5.76
CA VAL A 337 -14.77 19.40 4.30
C VAL A 337 -15.15 18.04 3.69
N PHE A 338 -14.67 16.95 4.29
CA PHE A 338 -14.70 15.63 3.66
C PHE A 338 -15.73 14.66 4.25
N LEU A 339 -16.41 15.02 5.35
CA LEU A 339 -17.55 14.27 5.89
C LEU A 339 -18.84 15.09 5.89
N LEU A 340 -18.84 16.29 6.48
CA LEU A 340 -20.08 17.07 6.61
C LEU A 340 -20.66 17.49 5.25
N VAL A 341 -19.82 17.98 4.34
CA VAL A 341 -20.29 18.40 3.01
C VAL A 341 -20.89 17.22 2.23
N PRO A 342 -20.19 16.06 2.08
CA PRO A 342 -20.80 14.88 1.46
C PRO A 342 -22.09 14.42 2.15
N ASP A 343 -22.14 14.42 3.47
CA ASP A 343 -23.30 13.94 4.22
C ASP A 343 -24.53 14.82 4.04
N VAL A 344 -24.34 16.13 4.03
CA VAL A 344 -25.41 17.11 3.79
C VAL A 344 -25.92 16.96 2.35
N ILE A 345 -25.02 16.80 1.38
CA ILE A 345 -25.39 16.57 -0.02
C ILE A 345 -26.21 15.27 -0.16
N VAL A 346 -25.75 14.18 0.46
CA VAL A 346 -26.44 12.88 0.41
C VAL A 346 -27.78 12.92 1.12
N TYR A 347 -27.89 13.57 2.28
CA TYR A 347 -29.11 13.56 3.08
C TYR A 347 -30.21 14.47 2.51
N PHE A 348 -29.86 15.68 2.04
CA PHE A 348 -30.83 16.65 1.52
C PHE A 348 -31.06 16.54 0.01
N ASP A 349 -30.39 15.58 -0.66
CA ASP A 349 -30.37 15.42 -2.13
C ASP A 349 -30.21 16.75 -2.88
N ILE A 350 -29.21 17.54 -2.47
CA ILE A 350 -29.00 18.89 -3.01
C ILE A 350 -28.62 18.77 -4.48
N LEU A 351 -29.40 19.41 -5.36
CA LEU A 351 -29.13 19.52 -6.81
C LEU A 351 -29.13 18.17 -7.58
N ASP A 352 -29.79 17.13 -7.09
CA ASP A 352 -29.70 15.74 -7.62
C ASP A 352 -28.24 15.20 -7.63
N TRP A 353 -27.34 15.83 -6.87
CA TRP A 353 -25.94 15.44 -6.79
C TRP A 353 -25.73 14.19 -5.97
N SER A 354 -26.63 13.83 -5.08
CA SER A 354 -26.53 12.55 -4.37
C SER A 354 -26.63 11.39 -5.35
N GLN A 355 -27.45 11.56 -6.40
CA GLN A 355 -27.68 10.58 -7.44
C GLN A 355 -26.47 10.53 -8.36
N SER A 356 -25.99 11.70 -8.79
CA SER A 356 -24.78 11.85 -9.59
C SER A 356 -23.52 11.39 -8.82
N TYR A 357 -23.08 12.05 -7.78
CA TYR A 357 -21.69 11.90 -7.32
C TYR A 357 -21.47 10.89 -6.18
N SER A 358 -22.38 9.95 -5.92
CA SER A 358 -22.35 9.06 -4.75
C SER A 358 -20.99 8.36 -4.52
N ALA A 359 -20.39 7.75 -5.55
CA ALA A 359 -19.09 7.10 -5.45
C ALA A 359 -17.95 8.08 -5.09
N VAL A 360 -18.01 9.29 -5.63
CA VAL A 360 -17.05 10.38 -5.33
C VAL A 360 -17.26 10.87 -3.91
N LEU A 361 -18.50 11.06 -3.47
CA LEU A 361 -18.85 11.46 -2.10
C LEU A 361 -18.37 10.44 -1.06
N TYR A 362 -18.46 9.14 -1.37
CA TYR A 362 -17.88 8.08 -0.54
C TYR A 362 -16.34 8.06 -0.57
N SER A 363 -15.71 8.34 -1.71
CA SER A 363 -14.24 8.50 -1.83
C SER A 363 -13.73 9.70 -1.02
N LEU A 364 -14.49 10.81 -0.95
CA LEU A 364 -14.17 11.94 -0.07
C LEU A 364 -14.13 11.52 1.41
N SER A 365 -15.04 10.63 1.83
CA SER A 365 -15.00 10.05 3.19
C SER A 365 -13.72 9.24 3.43
N MET A 366 -13.15 8.58 2.41
CA MET A 366 -11.85 7.91 2.52
C MET A 366 -10.67 8.88 2.53
N ALA A 367 -10.75 9.96 1.75
CA ALA A 367 -9.77 11.03 1.80
C ALA A 367 -9.67 11.62 3.21
N ASN A 368 -10.79 11.81 3.91
CA ASN A 368 -10.79 12.22 5.32
C ASN A 368 -9.94 11.29 6.19
N VAL A 369 -10.14 9.97 6.07
CA VAL A 369 -9.45 8.95 6.87
C VAL A 369 -7.95 8.93 6.60
N ILE A 370 -7.56 9.02 5.33
CA ILE A 370 -6.15 9.07 4.92
C ILE A 370 -5.49 10.36 5.44
N LEU A 371 -6.15 11.51 5.25
CA LEU A 371 -5.63 12.80 5.69
C LEU A 371 -5.53 12.91 7.21
N ASN A 372 -6.50 12.36 7.97
CA ASN A 372 -6.43 12.31 9.42
C ASN A 372 -5.20 11.52 9.89
N ALA A 373 -4.93 10.35 9.30
CA ALA A 373 -3.73 9.57 9.59
C ALA A 373 -2.44 10.36 9.32
N LEU A 374 -2.37 11.04 8.17
CA LEU A 374 -1.21 11.87 7.80
C LEU A 374 -1.04 13.06 8.73
N ILE A 375 -2.13 13.75 9.10
CA ILE A 375 -2.12 14.86 10.07
C ILE A 375 -1.56 14.37 11.41
N LEU A 376 -2.03 13.23 11.91
CA LEU A 376 -1.58 12.66 13.18
C LEU A 376 -0.09 12.27 13.14
N VAL A 377 0.34 11.64 12.06
CA VAL A 377 1.75 11.27 11.85
C VAL A 377 2.61 12.53 11.75
N PHE A 378 2.35 13.45 10.82
CA PHE A 378 3.26 14.58 10.59
C PHE A 378 3.32 15.59 11.74
N ARG A 379 2.23 15.77 12.50
CA ARG A 379 2.17 16.81 13.55
C ARG A 379 2.83 16.40 14.86
N HIS A 380 2.79 15.12 15.23
CA HIS A 380 3.26 14.67 16.53
C HIS A 380 4.60 13.93 16.40
N ARG A 381 5.71 14.62 16.69
CA ARG A 381 7.05 13.98 16.70
C ARG A 381 7.12 12.73 17.59
N GLU A 382 6.37 12.69 18.69
CA GLU A 382 6.25 11.51 19.57
C GLU A 382 5.54 10.34 18.87
N ILE A 383 4.49 10.62 18.08
CA ILE A 383 3.81 9.64 17.22
C ILE A 383 4.72 9.25 16.07
N ILE A 384 5.43 10.16 15.39
CA ILE A 384 6.42 9.79 14.35
C ILE A 384 7.47 8.86 14.91
N HIS A 385 8.02 9.18 16.09
CA HIS A 385 9.04 8.33 16.68
C HIS A 385 8.43 6.99 17.07
N SER A 386 7.22 6.96 17.62
CA SER A 386 6.55 5.71 18.00
C SER A 386 6.08 4.90 16.79
N PHE A 387 5.60 5.52 15.73
CA PHE A 387 5.20 4.94 14.45
C PHE A 387 6.41 4.45 13.68
N LYS A 388 7.48 5.25 13.58
CA LYS A 388 8.77 4.78 13.05
C LYS A 388 9.30 3.64 13.88
N ARG A 389 9.25 3.73 15.22
CA ARG A 389 9.67 2.65 16.15
C ARG A 389 8.76 1.44 16.03
N PHE A 390 7.48 1.60 15.70
CA PHE A 390 6.50 0.53 15.58
C PHE A 390 6.53 -0.14 14.22
N VAL A 391 6.61 0.60 13.13
CA VAL A 391 7.02 0.10 11.81
C VAL A 391 8.37 -0.60 11.98
N PHE A 392 9.30 -0.01 12.71
CA PHE A 392 10.58 -0.61 13.10
C PHE A 392 10.45 -1.72 14.17
N VAL A 393 9.32 -1.96 14.84
CA VAL A 393 9.15 -3.04 15.86
C VAL A 393 8.28 -4.16 15.31
N ILE A 394 7.34 -3.93 14.41
CA ILE A 394 6.67 -4.95 13.61
C ILE A 394 7.63 -5.48 12.54
N LEU A 395 8.36 -4.60 11.85
CA LEU A 395 9.42 -5.05 10.93
C LEU A 395 10.63 -5.63 11.68
N PHE A 396 10.85 -5.31 12.98
CA PHE A 396 12.07 -5.73 13.70
C PHE A 396 11.95 -6.32 15.13
N ARG A 397 10.78 -6.68 15.68
CA ARG A 397 10.68 -7.43 16.96
C ARG A 397 9.35 -8.18 17.22
N ARG A 398 9.48 -9.51 17.36
CA ARG A 398 8.48 -10.51 17.80
C ARG A 398 7.59 -10.09 18.98
N SER A 399 6.30 -10.44 18.89
CA SER A 399 5.35 -10.63 20.00
C SER A 399 4.89 -12.10 20.10
N PRO A 400 4.42 -12.59 21.26
CA PRO A 400 4.30 -14.00 21.60
C PRO A 400 3.00 -14.69 21.19
N LYS A 401 3.16 -16.00 20.93
CA LYS A 401 2.22 -17.14 20.97
C LYS A 401 0.71 -16.83 21.06
N ALA A 402 0.01 -17.08 19.96
CA ALA A 402 -1.43 -17.43 19.97
C ALA A 402 -1.62 -18.76 19.22
N LYS A 403 -2.41 -19.66 19.81
CA LYS A 403 -2.67 -21.05 19.39
C LYS A 403 -3.54 -21.10 18.13
N ASN A 404 -3.22 -22.08 17.29
CA ASN A 404 -3.81 -22.38 15.99
C ASN A 404 -5.30 -22.74 16.05
N THR A 405 -6.07 -22.30 15.04
CA THR A 405 -6.93 -23.21 14.25
C THR A 405 -7.22 -22.55 12.90
N VAL A 406 -6.71 -23.11 11.80
CA VAL A 406 -7.15 -22.79 10.43
C VAL A 406 -7.57 -24.12 9.79
N MET A 407 -8.83 -24.19 9.41
CA MET A 407 -9.44 -25.31 8.70
C MET A 407 -9.24 -25.05 7.21
N VAL A 408 -8.53 -25.95 6.53
CA VAL A 408 -8.27 -25.90 5.09
C VAL A 408 -9.40 -26.65 4.39
N LEU A 409 -10.19 -25.95 3.57
CA LEU A 409 -11.17 -26.56 2.68
C LEU A 409 -10.56 -26.59 1.27
N SER A 410 -10.38 -27.80 0.75
CA SER A 410 -9.88 -28.08 -0.59
C SER A 410 -11.06 -28.10 -1.56
N THR A 411 -10.98 -27.36 -2.66
CA THR A 411 -11.88 -27.52 -3.82
C THR A 411 -11.08 -27.42 -5.11
N ASN A 412 -11.11 -28.50 -5.88
CA ASN A 412 -10.59 -28.59 -7.25
C ASN A 412 -11.48 -27.80 -8.21
N TYR A 413 -10.91 -26.95 -9.07
CA TYR A 413 -11.63 -26.35 -10.20
C TYR A 413 -10.82 -26.49 -11.49
N SER A 414 -11.49 -27.04 -12.50
CA SER A 414 -11.11 -27.09 -13.91
C SER A 414 -11.37 -25.73 -14.56
N LEU A 415 -10.36 -25.18 -15.24
CA LEU A 415 -10.35 -23.86 -15.86
C LEU A 415 -10.99 -23.87 -17.26
N ASP A 416 -12.08 -23.11 -17.43
CA ASP A 416 -12.69 -22.83 -18.73
C ASP A 416 -12.16 -21.51 -19.31
N MET A 417 -11.83 -21.47 -20.61
CA MET A 417 -10.63 -20.78 -21.10
C MET A 417 -10.81 -19.76 -22.25
N ASN A 418 -11.98 -19.13 -22.45
CA ASN A 418 -12.29 -18.46 -23.74
C ASN A 418 -12.69 -16.96 -23.75
N ASP A 419 -12.61 -16.18 -22.66
CA ASP A 419 -13.30 -14.85 -22.61
C ASP A 419 -12.42 -13.62 -22.25
N GLU A 420 -11.14 -13.58 -22.64
CA GLU A 420 -10.26 -12.40 -22.41
C GLU A 420 -9.99 -11.59 -23.69
N ASP A 421 -10.17 -10.25 -23.64
CA ASP A 421 -9.86 -9.33 -24.75
C ASP A 421 -8.39 -9.46 -25.20
N PRO A 422 -8.13 -9.87 -26.46
CA PRO A 422 -6.78 -10.08 -26.99
C PRO A 422 -5.87 -8.85 -26.84
N ARG A 423 -6.44 -7.63 -26.90
CA ARG A 423 -5.67 -6.38 -26.78
C ARG A 423 -5.10 -6.19 -25.38
N THR A 424 -5.78 -6.65 -24.35
CA THR A 424 -5.31 -6.57 -22.96
C THR A 424 -4.14 -7.52 -22.72
N ILE A 425 -4.22 -8.74 -23.26
CA ILE A 425 -3.14 -9.73 -23.19
C ILE A 425 -1.89 -9.21 -23.89
N VAL A 426 -2.02 -8.64 -25.10
CA VAL A 426 -0.90 -8.09 -25.85
C VAL A 426 -0.21 -6.94 -25.10
N LYS A 427 -0.98 -6.00 -24.51
CA LYS A 427 -0.43 -4.91 -23.68
C LYS A 427 0.36 -5.46 -22.49
N LEU A 428 -0.14 -6.48 -21.82
CA LEU A 428 0.54 -7.12 -20.69
C LEU A 428 1.84 -7.84 -21.12
N LEU A 429 1.87 -8.45 -22.32
CA LEU A 429 3.09 -9.08 -22.86
C LEU A 429 4.15 -8.03 -23.21
N PHE A 430 3.76 -6.85 -23.72
CA PHE A 430 4.70 -5.74 -23.88
C PHE A 430 5.25 -5.23 -22.54
N LEU A 431 4.42 -5.18 -21.50
CA LEU A 431 4.87 -4.85 -20.16
C LEU A 431 5.90 -5.87 -19.65
N TYR A 432 5.69 -7.17 -19.90
CA TYR A 432 6.68 -8.21 -19.57
C TYR A 432 8.02 -8.01 -20.27
N ILE A 433 8.00 -7.63 -21.55
CA ILE A 433 9.24 -7.34 -22.30
C ILE A 433 9.94 -6.16 -21.64
N ALA A 434 9.22 -5.09 -21.33
CA ALA A 434 9.79 -3.90 -20.70
C ALA A 434 10.37 -4.21 -19.31
N GLU A 435 9.60 -4.84 -18.43
CA GLU A 435 10.01 -5.22 -17.07
C GLU A 435 11.19 -6.20 -17.09
N GLY A 436 11.14 -7.22 -17.94
CA GLY A 436 12.19 -8.22 -18.11
C GLY A 436 13.49 -7.61 -18.63
N ALA A 437 13.40 -6.71 -19.62
CA ALA A 437 14.54 -6.00 -20.16
C ALA A 437 15.17 -5.06 -19.11
N ILE A 438 14.35 -4.31 -18.36
CA ILE A 438 14.85 -3.44 -17.27
C ILE A 438 15.54 -4.28 -16.19
N ALA A 439 14.94 -5.39 -15.77
CA ALA A 439 15.53 -6.28 -14.77
C ALA A 439 16.90 -6.83 -15.22
N ALA A 440 17.01 -7.31 -16.46
CA ALA A 440 18.28 -7.78 -17.02
C ALA A 440 19.30 -6.63 -17.14
N ALA A 441 18.87 -5.46 -17.65
CA ALA A 441 19.72 -4.29 -17.85
C ALA A 441 20.24 -3.69 -16.55
N LEU A 442 19.56 -3.86 -15.43
CA LEU A 442 20.03 -3.41 -14.11
C LEU A 442 20.94 -4.45 -13.44
N ASN A 443 20.59 -5.73 -13.51
CA ASN A 443 21.29 -6.77 -12.76
C ASN A 443 22.58 -7.26 -13.44
N ILE A 444 22.63 -7.34 -14.78
CA ILE A 444 23.84 -7.76 -15.51
C ILE A 444 25.01 -6.79 -15.25
N PRO A 445 24.86 -5.46 -15.39
CA PRO A 445 25.98 -4.56 -15.18
C PRO A 445 26.43 -4.53 -13.71
N LEU A 446 25.50 -4.66 -12.76
CA LEU A 446 25.80 -4.74 -11.34
C LEU A 446 26.64 -6.00 -11.02
N MET A 447 26.29 -7.13 -11.62
CA MET A 447 27.06 -8.37 -11.54
C MET A 447 28.45 -8.21 -12.16
N VAL A 448 28.56 -7.67 -13.37
CA VAL A 448 29.83 -7.46 -14.08
C VAL A 448 30.75 -6.50 -13.30
N ALA A 449 30.22 -5.39 -12.80
CA ALA A 449 30.98 -4.42 -11.98
C ALA A 449 31.55 -5.07 -10.70
N THR A 450 30.83 -6.02 -10.13
CA THR A 450 31.27 -6.73 -8.91
C THR A 450 32.30 -7.82 -9.23
N LEU A 451 32.14 -8.55 -10.35
CA LEU A 451 33.05 -9.62 -10.78
C LEU A 451 34.40 -9.12 -11.30
N THR A 452 34.41 -7.94 -11.95
CA THR A 452 35.62 -7.33 -12.53
C THR A 452 36.59 -6.79 -11.48
N ASN A 453 36.11 -6.42 -10.30
CA ASN A 453 36.97 -5.94 -9.22
C ASN A 453 37.40 -7.08 -8.27
N ASN A 454 38.69 -7.42 -8.29
CA ASN A 454 39.29 -8.45 -7.43
C ASN A 454 39.03 -8.23 -5.93
N SER A 455 39.01 -6.98 -5.47
CA SER A 455 38.77 -6.66 -4.06
C SER A 455 37.31 -6.87 -3.64
N LEU A 456 36.36 -6.68 -4.57
CA LEU A 456 34.93 -6.90 -4.31
C LEU A 456 34.60 -8.39 -4.37
N ARG A 457 34.99 -9.09 -5.44
CA ARG A 457 34.66 -10.51 -5.65
C ARG A 457 35.23 -11.45 -4.58
N THR A 458 36.26 -11.03 -3.86
CA THR A 458 36.90 -11.82 -2.79
C THR A 458 36.11 -11.74 -1.46
N ARG A 459 35.27 -10.70 -1.27
CA ARG A 459 34.47 -10.56 -0.05
C ARG A 459 33.18 -11.36 -0.18
N ARG A 460 32.89 -12.19 0.84
CA ARG A 460 31.70 -13.06 0.89
C ARG A 460 30.38 -12.32 0.68
N GLU A 461 30.27 -11.09 1.20
CA GLU A 461 29.05 -10.28 1.04
C GLU A 461 28.71 -9.96 -0.42
N TYR A 462 29.73 -9.71 -1.25
CA TYR A 462 29.54 -9.41 -2.67
C TYR A 462 29.34 -10.67 -3.51
N GLN A 463 29.92 -11.80 -3.11
CA GLN A 463 29.68 -13.10 -3.76
C GLN A 463 28.22 -13.52 -3.69
N VAL A 464 27.56 -13.27 -2.55
CA VAL A 464 26.13 -13.54 -2.38
C VAL A 464 25.26 -12.57 -3.20
N ILE A 465 25.64 -11.28 -3.26
CA ILE A 465 24.95 -10.30 -4.11
C ILE A 465 25.07 -10.68 -5.59
N ILE A 466 26.25 -11.13 -6.05
CA ILE A 466 26.45 -11.65 -7.41
C ILE A 466 25.47 -12.79 -7.71
N GLY A 467 25.29 -13.73 -6.77
CA GLY A 467 24.33 -14.82 -6.93
C GLY A 467 22.88 -14.35 -7.07
N ILE A 468 22.47 -13.36 -6.28
CA ILE A 468 21.12 -12.77 -6.41
C ILE A 468 20.97 -12.07 -7.77
N CYS A 469 21.92 -11.21 -8.15
CA CYS A 469 21.89 -10.50 -9.43
C CYS A 469 21.86 -11.45 -10.62
N PHE A 470 22.56 -12.59 -10.55
CA PHE A 470 22.52 -13.61 -11.58
C PHE A 470 21.12 -14.19 -11.76
N VAL A 471 20.46 -14.60 -10.67
CA VAL A 471 19.10 -15.15 -10.71
C VAL A 471 18.09 -14.11 -11.18
N ASP A 472 18.22 -12.88 -10.70
CA ASP A 472 17.37 -11.75 -11.07
C ASP A 472 17.51 -11.41 -12.57
N ALA A 473 18.72 -11.49 -13.13
CA ALA A 473 18.95 -11.36 -14.57
C ALA A 473 18.35 -12.52 -15.36
N VAL A 474 18.53 -13.77 -14.91
CA VAL A 474 17.93 -14.96 -15.55
C VAL A 474 16.40 -14.87 -15.55
N PHE A 475 15.80 -14.40 -14.45
CA PHE A 475 14.36 -14.20 -14.34
C PHE A 475 13.86 -13.15 -15.34
N GLY A 476 14.56 -12.01 -15.44
CA GLY A 476 14.24 -10.97 -16.42
C GLY A 476 14.32 -11.46 -17.87
N ILE A 477 15.38 -12.19 -18.22
CA ILE A 477 15.55 -12.81 -19.55
C ILE A 477 14.41 -13.81 -19.83
N ALA A 478 14.07 -14.65 -18.86
CA ALA A 478 12.99 -15.62 -19.00
C ALA A 478 11.63 -14.94 -19.25
N PHE A 479 11.36 -13.78 -18.64
CA PHE A 479 10.16 -12.98 -18.88
C PHE A 479 10.09 -12.45 -20.31
N VAL A 480 11.19 -11.91 -20.83
CA VAL A 480 11.28 -11.44 -22.22
C VAL A 480 11.01 -12.58 -23.20
N LEU A 481 11.69 -13.72 -23.02
CA LEU A 481 11.53 -14.90 -23.89
C LEU A 481 10.11 -15.47 -23.83
N THR A 482 9.51 -15.51 -22.64
CA THR A 482 8.13 -15.94 -22.45
C THR A 482 7.16 -15.02 -23.19
N ALA A 483 7.38 -13.71 -23.15
CA ALA A 483 6.52 -12.75 -23.82
C ALA A 483 6.64 -12.82 -25.34
N ILE A 484 7.86 -12.93 -25.88
CA ILE A 484 8.10 -13.10 -27.33
C ILE A 484 7.40 -14.36 -27.84
N ASN A 485 7.63 -15.50 -27.19
CA ASN A 485 7.00 -16.77 -27.60
C ASN A 485 5.47 -16.71 -27.55
N ARG A 486 4.89 -16.03 -26.56
CA ARG A 486 3.42 -15.88 -26.47
C ARG A 486 2.86 -14.91 -27.50
N LEU A 487 3.59 -13.85 -27.85
CA LEU A 487 3.21 -12.94 -28.93
C LEU A 487 3.21 -13.65 -30.28
N GLU A 488 4.21 -14.50 -30.56
CA GLU A 488 4.30 -15.32 -31.76
C GLU A 488 3.09 -16.27 -31.88
N ILE A 489 2.74 -16.98 -30.79
CA ILE A 489 1.55 -17.86 -30.76
C ILE A 489 0.26 -17.08 -31.04
N ILE A 490 0.13 -15.86 -30.48
CA ILE A 490 -1.05 -15.00 -30.74
C ILE A 490 -1.10 -14.57 -32.20
N GLN A 491 0.05 -14.24 -32.81
CA GLN A 491 0.13 -13.84 -34.22
C GLN A 491 -0.23 -15.01 -35.15
N GLU A 492 0.29 -16.20 -34.89
CA GLU A 492 0.03 -17.39 -35.71
C GLU A 492 -1.40 -17.92 -35.58
N ASN A 493 -2.02 -17.75 -34.40
CA ASN A 493 -3.32 -18.36 -34.08
C ASN A 493 -4.43 -17.32 -33.84
N PHE A 494 -4.29 -16.12 -34.43
CA PHE A 494 -5.21 -15.02 -34.22
C PHE A 494 -6.66 -15.35 -34.61
N TYR A 495 -6.85 -16.15 -35.67
CA TYR A 495 -8.16 -16.52 -36.20
C TYR A 495 -8.62 -17.93 -35.82
N THR A 496 -7.70 -18.80 -35.39
CA THR A 496 -7.95 -20.23 -35.12
C THR A 496 -8.14 -20.55 -33.64
N GLY A 497 -7.89 -19.58 -32.76
CA GLY A 497 -7.91 -19.78 -31.32
C GLY A 497 -6.65 -20.49 -30.82
N ILE A 498 -6.40 -20.43 -29.51
CA ILE A 498 -5.11 -20.85 -28.95
C ILE A 498 -5.09 -22.39 -28.82
N PRO A 499 -4.17 -23.08 -29.51
CA PRO A 499 -4.18 -24.53 -29.54
C PRO A 499 -3.80 -25.12 -28.17
N GLN A 500 -4.36 -26.29 -27.89
CA GLN A 500 -3.93 -27.14 -26.77
C GLN A 500 -2.76 -28.01 -27.26
N VAL A 501 -1.74 -28.13 -26.42
CA VAL A 501 -0.55 -28.97 -26.65
C VAL A 501 -0.35 -29.91 -25.45
N PRO A 502 0.27 -31.08 -25.64
CA PRO A 502 0.60 -31.95 -24.51
C PRO A 502 1.50 -31.23 -23.49
N ARG A 503 1.29 -31.48 -22.20
CA ARG A 503 2.09 -30.85 -21.12
C ARG A 503 3.59 -31.11 -21.27
N CYS A 504 3.99 -32.28 -21.76
CA CYS A 504 5.39 -32.61 -22.07
C CYS A 504 6.03 -31.61 -23.05
N VAL A 505 5.28 -31.09 -24.03
CA VAL A 505 5.74 -30.07 -24.99
C VAL A 505 5.96 -28.72 -24.31
N CYS A 506 5.07 -28.34 -23.39
CA CYS A 506 5.24 -27.11 -22.61
C CYS A 506 6.40 -27.21 -21.63
N SER A 507 6.54 -28.35 -20.94
CA SER A 507 7.56 -28.56 -19.92
C SER A 507 8.99 -28.56 -20.48
N THR A 508 9.17 -28.82 -21.78
CA THR A 508 10.48 -28.88 -22.45
C THR A 508 10.91 -27.54 -23.05
N ARG A 509 10.05 -26.51 -22.98
CA ARG A 509 10.41 -25.17 -23.45
C ARG A 509 11.45 -24.53 -22.53
N TYR A 510 12.54 -24.03 -23.12
CA TYR A 510 13.67 -23.46 -22.37
C TYR A 510 13.27 -22.31 -21.43
N TYR A 511 12.36 -21.41 -21.85
CA TYR A 511 11.89 -20.31 -21.00
C TYR A 511 11.10 -20.80 -19.78
N VAL A 512 10.40 -21.94 -19.87
CA VAL A 512 9.70 -22.55 -18.73
C VAL A 512 10.71 -23.08 -17.71
N HIS A 513 11.80 -23.71 -18.17
CA HIS A 513 12.89 -24.13 -17.28
C HIS A 513 13.55 -22.94 -16.59
N LEU A 514 13.87 -21.87 -17.34
CA LEU A 514 14.47 -20.66 -16.76
C LEU A 514 13.55 -20.02 -15.71
N LEU A 515 12.25 -19.89 -16.00
CA LEU A 515 11.27 -19.41 -15.03
C LEU A 515 11.20 -20.30 -13.79
N THR A 516 11.10 -21.61 -13.98
CA THR A 516 11.00 -22.61 -12.89
C THR A 516 12.21 -22.58 -11.96
N ILE A 517 13.41 -22.50 -12.53
CA ILE A 517 14.67 -22.42 -11.79
C ILE A 517 14.75 -21.09 -11.04
N ALA A 518 14.53 -19.97 -11.72
CA ALA A 518 14.62 -18.66 -11.11
C ALA A 518 13.58 -18.43 -10.01
N TYR A 519 12.35 -18.94 -10.19
CA TYR A 519 11.27 -18.82 -9.19
C TYR A 519 11.66 -19.50 -7.87
N GLN A 520 12.19 -20.73 -7.93
CA GLN A 520 12.66 -21.46 -6.75
C GLN A 520 13.89 -20.78 -6.14
N LEU A 521 14.86 -20.38 -6.97
CA LEU A 521 16.09 -19.73 -6.49
C LEU A 521 15.83 -18.40 -5.78
N GLN A 522 14.83 -17.62 -6.19
CA GLN A 522 14.43 -16.41 -5.47
C GLN A 522 14.08 -16.71 -4.01
N GLY A 523 13.36 -17.80 -3.74
CA GLY A 523 13.07 -18.24 -2.38
C GLY A 523 14.31 -18.76 -1.65
N VAL A 524 14.98 -19.75 -2.26
CA VAL A 524 16.12 -20.46 -1.63
C VAL A 524 17.28 -19.52 -1.35
N LEU A 525 17.65 -18.63 -2.28
CA LEU A 525 18.71 -17.67 -2.04
C LEU A 525 18.35 -16.70 -0.92
N THR A 526 17.09 -16.25 -0.82
CA THR A 526 16.65 -15.35 0.27
C THR A 526 16.91 -15.97 1.65
N ILE A 527 16.59 -17.25 1.84
CA ILE A 527 16.86 -17.95 3.11
C ILE A 527 18.34 -18.25 3.32
N THR A 528 19.07 -18.58 2.26
CA THR A 528 20.52 -18.76 2.33
C THR A 528 21.21 -17.48 2.78
N VAL A 529 20.85 -16.33 2.22
CA VAL A 529 21.44 -15.04 2.61
C VAL A 529 21.03 -14.67 4.05
N ALA A 530 19.76 -14.86 4.41
CA ALA A 530 19.31 -14.61 5.77
C ALA A 530 20.09 -15.45 6.79
N THR A 531 20.33 -16.72 6.48
CA THR A 531 21.11 -17.65 7.32
C THR A 531 22.57 -17.23 7.42
N ASP A 532 23.20 -16.86 6.30
CA ASP A 532 24.57 -16.37 6.28
C ASP A 532 24.73 -15.11 7.15
N ARG A 533 23.82 -14.15 7.02
CA ARG A 533 23.82 -12.94 7.85
C ARG A 533 23.52 -13.23 9.31
N PHE A 534 22.67 -14.22 9.60
CA PHE A 534 22.41 -14.68 10.95
C PHE A 534 23.68 -15.20 11.62
N LEU A 535 24.43 -16.06 10.94
CA LEU A 535 25.70 -16.60 11.44
C LEU A 535 26.74 -15.48 11.64
N ALA A 536 26.81 -14.53 10.71
CA ALA A 536 27.70 -13.37 10.80
C ALA A 536 27.43 -12.48 12.02
N VAL A 537 26.14 -12.29 12.37
CA VAL A 537 25.73 -11.41 13.48
C VAL A 537 25.72 -12.11 14.84
N MET A 538 25.32 -13.38 14.90
CA MET A 538 25.24 -14.13 16.15
C MET A 538 26.60 -14.61 16.63
N THR A 539 27.47 -15.01 15.70
CA THR A 539 28.77 -15.62 16.03
C THR A 539 29.91 -14.99 15.21
N PRO A 540 30.19 -13.69 15.37
CA PRO A 540 31.12 -12.97 14.50
C PRO A 540 32.54 -13.55 14.52
N ILE A 541 33.04 -13.98 15.68
CA ILE A 541 34.39 -14.56 15.83
C ILE A 541 34.51 -15.91 15.09
N ARG A 542 33.48 -16.76 15.14
CA ARG A 542 33.47 -18.04 14.43
C ARG A 542 33.25 -17.84 12.93
N TYR A 543 32.35 -16.93 12.56
CA TYR A 543 32.05 -16.61 11.18
C TYR A 543 33.28 -16.11 10.40
N LEU A 544 34.14 -15.31 11.03
CA LEU A 544 35.42 -14.88 10.44
C LEU A 544 36.41 -16.04 10.23
N LYS A 545 36.32 -17.11 11.02
CA LYS A 545 37.16 -18.31 10.91
C LYS A 545 36.63 -19.35 9.92
N PHE A 546 35.41 -19.20 9.41
CA PHE A 546 34.90 -20.10 8.39
C PHE A 546 35.82 -20.08 7.16
N GLY A 547 36.11 -21.25 6.60
CA GLY A 547 37.02 -21.40 5.45
C GLY A 547 36.30 -21.28 4.10
N THR A 548 37.02 -21.56 3.02
CA THR A 548 36.50 -21.52 1.64
C THR A 548 35.39 -22.53 1.39
N GLN A 549 35.40 -23.68 2.07
CA GLN A 549 34.37 -24.72 1.95
C GLN A 549 32.97 -24.21 2.31
N TYR A 550 32.86 -23.38 3.35
CA TYR A 550 31.58 -22.74 3.73
C TYR A 550 31.08 -21.81 2.63
N THR A 551 31.96 -20.98 2.07
CA THR A 551 31.63 -20.06 0.96
C THR A 551 31.12 -20.84 -0.26
N VAL A 552 31.81 -21.92 -0.64
CA VAL A 552 31.41 -22.77 -1.77
C VAL A 552 30.05 -23.42 -1.50
N THR A 553 29.82 -23.90 -0.28
CA THR A 553 28.54 -24.55 0.09
C THR A 553 27.37 -23.57 -0.01
N ILE A 554 27.54 -22.34 0.48
CA ILE A 554 26.49 -21.31 0.42
C ILE A 554 26.23 -20.81 -0.98
N LEU A 555 27.27 -20.74 -1.82
CA LEU A 555 27.14 -20.30 -3.19
C LEU A 555 26.56 -21.39 -4.10
N ALA A 556 27.01 -22.64 -3.98
CA ALA A 556 26.63 -23.72 -4.89
C ALA A 556 25.40 -24.51 -4.42
N GLY A 557 25.19 -24.65 -3.11
CA GLY A 557 24.12 -25.45 -2.52
C GLY A 557 22.71 -25.09 -3.02
N PRO A 558 22.31 -23.79 -3.03
CA PRO A 558 21.01 -23.38 -3.57
C PRO A 558 20.78 -23.79 -5.02
N TYR A 559 21.80 -23.65 -5.86
CA TYR A 559 21.72 -24.00 -7.29
C TYR A 559 21.63 -25.50 -7.50
N LEU A 560 22.42 -26.28 -6.75
CA LEU A 560 22.36 -27.74 -6.82
C LEU A 560 20.99 -28.26 -6.38
N TYR A 561 20.45 -27.73 -5.27
CA TYR A 561 19.13 -28.10 -4.78
C TYR A 561 18.02 -27.82 -5.80
N VAL A 562 17.99 -26.61 -6.38
CA VAL A 562 16.99 -26.25 -7.39
C VAL A 562 17.18 -27.04 -8.69
N ALA A 563 18.41 -27.32 -9.09
CA ALA A 563 18.69 -28.16 -10.24
C ALA A 563 18.10 -29.57 -10.07
N ILE A 564 18.32 -30.20 -8.92
CA ILE A 564 17.75 -31.52 -8.60
C ILE A 564 16.23 -31.48 -8.65
N CYS A 565 15.60 -30.50 -7.98
CA CYS A 565 14.14 -30.36 -7.97
C CYS A 565 13.57 -30.18 -9.39
N THR A 566 14.24 -29.39 -10.23
CA THR A 566 13.82 -29.13 -11.60
C THR A 566 13.97 -30.36 -12.49
N VAL A 567 15.06 -31.13 -12.33
CA VAL A 567 15.26 -32.40 -13.05
C VAL A 567 14.18 -33.42 -12.67
N ILE A 568 13.85 -33.54 -11.37
CA ILE A 568 12.79 -34.43 -10.91
C ILE A 568 11.45 -34.06 -11.56
N ASN A 569 11.08 -32.77 -11.57
CA ASN A 569 9.86 -32.35 -12.25
C ASN A 569 9.90 -32.63 -13.75
N ALA A 570 11.03 -32.38 -14.42
CA ALA A 570 11.17 -32.67 -15.85
C ALA A 570 10.96 -34.16 -16.16
N VAL A 571 11.53 -35.07 -15.34
CA VAL A 571 11.31 -36.51 -15.50
C VAL A 571 9.85 -36.89 -15.35
N ILE A 572 9.14 -36.30 -14.37
CA ILE A 572 7.71 -36.55 -14.14
C ILE A 572 6.85 -36.03 -15.30
N THR A 573 7.14 -34.86 -15.84
CA THR A 573 6.33 -34.23 -16.90
C THR A 573 6.64 -34.74 -18.31
N LEU A 574 7.77 -35.42 -18.54
CA LEU A 574 8.11 -36.02 -19.83
C LEU A 574 7.13 -37.11 -20.29
N GLN A 575 6.40 -37.72 -19.35
CA GLN A 575 5.41 -38.78 -19.62
C GLN A 575 3.96 -38.27 -19.53
N ASP A 576 3.76 -36.96 -19.45
CA ASP A 576 2.46 -36.34 -19.21
C ASP A 576 1.88 -35.73 -20.50
N ASP A 577 0.94 -36.45 -21.10
CA ASP A 577 0.25 -36.06 -22.33
C ASP A 577 -1.03 -35.24 -22.10
N THR A 578 -1.25 -34.75 -20.87
CA THR A 578 -2.44 -33.94 -20.58
C THR A 578 -2.49 -32.69 -21.46
N PRO A 579 -3.63 -32.40 -22.13
CA PRO A 579 -3.75 -31.24 -23.00
C PRO A 579 -3.76 -29.96 -22.15
N VAL A 580 -2.87 -29.03 -22.48
CA VAL A 580 -2.76 -27.71 -21.84
C VAL A 580 -2.59 -26.61 -22.87
N SER A 581 -2.92 -25.37 -22.51
CA SER A 581 -2.79 -24.23 -23.42
C SER A 581 -1.34 -24.06 -23.90
N SER A 582 -1.15 -23.85 -25.21
CA SER A 582 0.14 -23.57 -25.85
C SER A 582 0.85 -22.31 -25.33
N PHE A 583 0.18 -21.46 -24.54
CA PHE A 583 0.83 -20.38 -23.80
C PHE A 583 1.81 -20.86 -22.74
N CYS A 584 1.74 -22.13 -22.35
CA CYS A 584 2.66 -22.78 -21.41
C CYS A 584 2.89 -21.92 -20.16
N LEU A 585 1.81 -21.55 -19.48
CA LEU A 585 1.88 -20.89 -18.18
C LEU A 585 2.56 -21.83 -17.19
N THR A 586 3.37 -21.32 -16.27
CA THR A 586 4.10 -22.19 -15.33
C THR A 586 3.16 -23.08 -14.52
N VAL A 587 1.95 -22.62 -14.21
CA VAL A 587 0.90 -23.41 -13.51
C VAL A 587 0.40 -24.61 -14.33
N THR A 588 0.43 -24.54 -15.66
CA THR A 588 -0.01 -25.62 -16.56
C THR A 588 1.15 -26.40 -17.19
N ALA A 589 2.36 -25.82 -17.23
CA ALA A 589 3.53 -26.38 -17.90
C ALA A 589 4.34 -27.35 -17.02
N VAL A 590 4.21 -27.27 -15.70
CA VAL A 590 4.82 -28.21 -14.75
C VAL A 590 3.75 -29.12 -14.13
N SER A 591 4.16 -30.18 -13.44
CA SER A 591 3.17 -31.02 -12.75
C SER A 591 2.44 -30.21 -11.66
N PRO A 592 1.11 -30.38 -11.48
CA PRO A 592 0.34 -29.57 -10.53
C PRO A 592 0.91 -29.63 -9.10
N THR A 593 1.30 -30.83 -8.66
CA THR A 593 1.94 -31.04 -7.35
C THR A 593 3.24 -30.26 -7.22
N PHE A 594 4.07 -30.24 -8.27
CA PHE A 594 5.32 -29.50 -8.27
C PHE A 594 5.10 -27.98 -8.27
N TYR A 595 4.06 -27.49 -8.97
CA TYR A 595 3.70 -26.07 -8.94
C TYR A 595 3.39 -25.59 -7.50
N TYR A 596 2.53 -26.31 -6.78
CA TYR A 596 2.20 -25.97 -5.39
C TYR A 596 3.41 -26.14 -4.45
N TYR A 597 4.26 -27.14 -4.71
CA TYR A 597 5.53 -27.30 -4.00
C TYR A 597 6.43 -26.07 -4.17
N MET A 598 6.62 -25.58 -5.40
CA MET A 598 7.46 -24.40 -5.64
C MET A 598 6.91 -23.15 -4.94
N LEU A 599 5.59 -22.94 -4.99
CA LEU A 599 4.94 -21.83 -4.28
C LEU A 599 5.16 -21.94 -2.77
N LEU A 600 4.86 -23.11 -2.19
CA LEU A 600 5.01 -23.33 -0.75
C LEU A 600 6.46 -23.22 -0.30
N LEU A 601 7.41 -23.73 -1.08
CA LEU A 601 8.85 -23.58 -0.86
C LEU A 601 9.21 -22.09 -0.79
N ARG A 602 8.77 -21.29 -1.77
CA ARG A 602 9.07 -19.86 -1.83
C ARG A 602 8.44 -19.08 -0.68
N ILE A 603 7.16 -19.32 -0.38
CA ILE A 603 6.44 -18.76 0.77
C ILE A 603 7.20 -19.08 2.06
N SER A 604 7.55 -20.36 2.26
CA SER A 604 8.25 -20.82 3.46
C SER A 604 9.63 -20.18 3.59
N CYS A 605 10.43 -20.16 2.52
CA CYS A 605 11.75 -19.55 2.53
C CYS A 605 11.69 -18.06 2.82
N VAL A 606 10.82 -17.29 2.16
CA VAL A 606 10.68 -15.84 2.38
C VAL A 606 10.17 -15.54 3.80
N PHE A 607 9.18 -16.30 4.26
CA PHE A 607 8.64 -16.15 5.61
C PHE A 607 9.69 -16.47 6.70
N ILE A 608 10.39 -17.59 6.58
CA ILE A 608 11.47 -17.97 7.50
C ILE A 608 12.59 -16.92 7.47
N SER A 609 12.95 -16.42 6.28
CA SER A 609 13.95 -15.34 6.13
C SER A 609 13.54 -14.08 6.88
N ALA A 610 12.27 -13.66 6.76
CA ALA A 610 11.74 -12.52 7.50
C ALA A 610 11.86 -12.74 9.02
N LEU A 611 11.53 -13.95 9.51
CA LEU A 611 11.71 -14.30 10.92
C LEU A 611 13.17 -14.27 11.37
N ILE A 612 14.10 -14.80 10.55
CA ILE A 612 15.54 -14.76 10.82
C ILE A 612 16.00 -13.31 10.94
N TYR A 613 15.58 -12.42 10.03
CA TYR A 613 15.92 -11.01 10.09
C TYR A 613 15.39 -10.34 11.36
N VAL A 614 14.15 -10.62 11.77
CA VAL A 614 13.64 -10.14 13.07
C VAL A 614 14.57 -10.53 14.23
N VAL A 615 15.14 -11.74 14.21
CA VAL A 615 16.11 -12.19 15.22
C VAL A 615 17.46 -11.46 15.08
N ILE A 616 18.00 -11.34 13.86
CA ILE A 616 19.24 -10.60 13.56
C ILE A 616 19.17 -9.20 14.15
N ILE A 617 18.06 -8.49 13.94
CA ILE A 617 17.98 -7.10 14.36
C ILE A 617 17.69 -6.95 15.85
N ALA A 618 16.91 -7.84 16.45
CA ALA A 618 16.79 -7.88 17.90
C ALA A 618 18.17 -8.04 18.58
N HIS A 619 19.05 -8.85 18.00
CA HIS A 619 20.42 -9.02 18.49
C HIS A 619 21.30 -7.79 18.24
N LEU A 620 21.26 -7.22 17.03
CA LEU A 620 21.96 -5.98 16.72
C LEU A 620 21.55 -4.84 17.66
N TYR A 621 20.26 -4.68 17.96
CA TYR A 621 19.76 -3.65 18.90
C TYR A 621 20.30 -3.88 20.33
N LYS A 622 20.34 -5.13 20.79
CA LYS A 622 20.91 -5.49 22.10
C LYS A 622 22.43 -5.27 22.14
N HIS A 623 23.12 -5.45 21.01
CA HIS A 623 24.54 -5.19 20.86
C HIS A 623 24.83 -3.67 20.83
N PHE A 624 24.01 -2.87 20.16
CA PHE A 624 24.11 -1.40 20.17
C PHE A 624 23.87 -0.79 21.54
N ALA A 625 22.85 -1.26 22.27
CA ALA A 625 22.61 -0.80 23.65
C ALA A 625 23.75 -1.17 24.62
N ARG A 626 24.55 -2.19 24.28
CA ARG A 626 25.77 -2.55 25.03
C ARG A 626 26.99 -1.75 24.57
N ILE A 627 27.16 -1.53 23.27
CA ILE A 627 28.25 -0.73 22.74
C ILE A 627 28.08 0.73 23.18
N GLU A 628 26.90 1.33 23.12
CA GLU A 628 26.64 2.70 23.59
C GLU A 628 27.00 2.90 25.07
N LYS A 629 26.92 1.84 25.88
CA LYS A 629 27.40 1.81 27.27
C LYS A 629 28.91 1.61 27.42
N MET A 630 29.58 1.05 26.41
CA MET A 630 31.03 0.81 26.38
C MET A 630 31.80 1.83 25.51
N GLN A 631 31.11 2.70 24.78
CA GLN A 631 31.66 3.61 23.77
C GLN A 631 32.24 4.91 24.35
N ALA A 632 32.82 4.83 25.55
CA ALA A 632 33.81 5.81 25.98
C ALA A 632 35.23 5.45 25.50
N SER A 633 35.48 4.24 24.93
CA SER A 633 36.89 3.82 24.69
C SER A 633 37.26 2.96 23.47
N SER A 634 36.38 2.57 22.53
CA SER A 634 36.83 1.66 21.43
C SER A 634 36.47 2.08 19.99
N ARG A 635 37.49 1.97 19.11
CA ARG A 635 37.46 2.22 17.66
C ARG A 635 36.84 0.99 16.97
N GLU A 636 35.58 1.09 16.52
CA GLU A 636 34.88 0.03 15.78
C GLU A 636 35.71 -0.41 14.55
N SER A 637 36.05 -1.70 14.43
CA SER A 637 36.88 -2.18 13.32
C SER A 637 36.16 -2.06 11.97
N SER A 638 36.91 -1.82 10.90
CA SER A 638 36.38 -1.63 9.55
C SER A 638 35.54 -2.83 9.06
N GLN A 639 35.87 -4.05 9.50
CA GLN A 639 35.15 -5.27 9.15
C GLN A 639 33.75 -5.35 9.78
N PHE A 640 33.60 -4.96 11.05
CA PHE A 640 32.28 -4.93 11.70
C PHE A 640 31.34 -3.92 11.03
N ARG A 641 31.88 -2.78 10.61
CA ARG A 641 31.12 -1.76 9.87
C ARG A 641 30.64 -2.28 8.50
N SER A 642 31.46 -3.07 7.80
CA SER A 642 31.08 -3.70 6.52
C SER A 642 29.96 -4.72 6.70
N ILE A 643 30.12 -5.64 7.67
CA ILE A 643 29.12 -6.67 8.01
C ILE A 643 27.77 -6.01 8.35
N ARG A 644 27.79 -4.93 9.15
CA ARG A 644 26.58 -4.16 9.49
C ARG A 644 25.92 -3.54 8.26
N ARG A 645 26.69 -2.87 7.39
CA ARG A 645 26.15 -2.20 6.20
C ARG A 645 25.49 -3.20 5.27
N SER A 646 26.17 -4.33 5.00
CA SER A 646 25.64 -5.42 4.18
C SER A 646 24.38 -6.05 4.79
N THR A 647 24.37 -6.30 6.10
CA THR A 647 23.20 -6.88 6.80
C THR A 647 21.96 -5.99 6.67
N ILE A 648 22.13 -4.66 6.74
CA ILE A 648 21.00 -3.72 6.54
C ILE A 648 20.53 -3.72 5.09
N THR A 649 21.44 -3.76 4.12
CA THR A 649 21.09 -3.83 2.69
C THR A 649 20.23 -5.06 2.39
N ILE A 650 20.65 -6.23 2.87
CA ILE A 650 19.88 -7.47 2.65
C ILE A 650 18.58 -7.46 3.46
N GLY A 651 18.55 -6.84 4.64
CA GLY A 651 17.30 -6.62 5.39
C GLY A 651 16.27 -5.81 4.60
N LEU A 652 16.71 -4.75 3.89
CA LEU A 652 15.83 -3.98 2.99
C LEU A 652 15.32 -4.82 1.81
N SER A 653 16.19 -5.64 1.21
CA SER A 653 15.81 -6.59 0.15
C SER A 653 14.83 -7.66 0.67
N THR A 654 14.94 -8.09 1.92
CA THR A 654 13.99 -9.03 2.53
C THR A 654 12.61 -8.39 2.74
N VAL A 655 12.56 -7.11 3.13
CA VAL A 655 11.28 -6.35 3.22
C VAL A 655 10.63 -6.22 1.85
N ASN A 656 11.44 -5.92 0.81
CA ASN A 656 10.99 -5.87 -0.57
C ASN A 656 10.38 -7.22 -1.01
N ALA A 657 11.04 -8.34 -0.70
CA ALA A 657 10.54 -9.70 -0.97
C ALA A 657 9.23 -10.02 -0.24
N VAL A 658 9.04 -9.55 1.00
CA VAL A 658 7.78 -9.73 1.72
C VAL A 658 6.62 -8.99 1.03
N LEU A 659 6.86 -7.77 0.55
CA LEU A 659 5.81 -6.97 -0.11
C LEU A 659 5.48 -7.49 -1.50
N PHE A 660 6.50 -7.85 -2.29
CA PHE A 660 6.34 -8.07 -3.73
C PHE A 660 6.53 -9.54 -4.17
N LEU A 661 6.97 -10.45 -3.30
CA LEU A 661 6.98 -11.90 -3.57
C LEU A 661 5.99 -12.66 -2.69
N LEU A 662 6.03 -12.46 -1.37
CA LEU A 662 5.20 -13.24 -0.43
C LEU A 662 3.70 -12.98 -0.63
N LEU A 663 3.30 -11.71 -0.78
CA LEU A 663 1.88 -11.38 -0.99
C LEU A 663 1.33 -11.98 -2.29
N PRO A 664 1.96 -11.78 -3.48
CA PRO A 664 1.51 -12.44 -4.71
C PRO A 664 1.51 -13.98 -4.63
N ASP A 665 2.47 -14.59 -3.94
CA ASP A 665 2.51 -16.06 -3.81
C ASP A 665 1.42 -16.62 -2.93
N VAL A 666 1.12 -15.97 -1.80
CA VAL A 666 0.03 -16.37 -0.93
C VAL A 666 -1.29 -16.27 -1.69
N ILE A 667 -1.46 -15.22 -2.49
CA ILE A 667 -2.60 -15.06 -3.39
C ILE A 667 -2.68 -16.23 -4.40
N LYS A 668 -1.57 -16.56 -5.08
CA LYS A 668 -1.49 -17.69 -6.04
C LYS A 668 -1.75 -19.05 -5.38
N TYR A 669 -1.31 -19.24 -4.13
CA TYR A 669 -1.41 -20.50 -3.41
C TYR A 669 -2.82 -20.76 -2.88
N ILE A 670 -3.50 -19.72 -2.36
CA ILE A 670 -4.87 -19.83 -1.83
C ILE A 670 -5.90 -19.89 -2.97
N GLY A 671 -5.54 -19.47 -4.20
CA GLY A 671 -6.44 -19.52 -5.35
C GLY A 671 -7.60 -18.52 -5.26
N VAL A 672 -7.37 -17.37 -4.63
CA VAL A 672 -8.39 -16.34 -4.33
C VAL A 672 -8.96 -15.66 -5.60
N PHE A 673 -8.25 -15.74 -6.72
CA PHE A 673 -8.68 -15.24 -8.03
C PHE A 673 -8.86 -16.42 -8.98
N ASP A 674 -9.90 -16.39 -9.82
CA ASP A 674 -9.91 -17.22 -11.04
C ASP A 674 -8.60 -17.00 -11.79
N TYR A 675 -7.94 -18.09 -12.21
CA TYR A 675 -6.71 -18.09 -13.01
C TYR A 675 -6.96 -17.58 -14.44
N SER A 676 -7.67 -16.46 -14.58
CA SER A 676 -7.65 -15.64 -15.78
C SER A 676 -6.20 -15.27 -16.08
N ARG A 677 -5.80 -15.34 -17.35
CA ARG A 677 -4.39 -15.14 -17.74
C ARG A 677 -3.94 -13.73 -17.37
N SER A 678 -4.84 -12.75 -17.43
CA SER A 678 -4.57 -11.38 -16.99
C SER A 678 -4.18 -11.30 -15.51
N ASN A 679 -4.97 -11.89 -14.60
CA ASN A 679 -4.71 -11.83 -13.15
C ASN A 679 -3.40 -12.51 -12.77
N VAL A 680 -3.13 -13.68 -13.35
CA VAL A 680 -1.88 -14.41 -13.17
C VAL A 680 -0.70 -13.54 -13.63
N THR A 681 -0.86 -12.88 -14.78
CA THR A 681 0.16 -12.04 -15.41
C THR A 681 0.47 -10.79 -14.57
N THR A 682 -0.54 -10.14 -13.99
CA THR A 682 -0.35 -9.01 -13.06
C THR A 682 0.40 -9.43 -11.78
N LEU A 683 0.06 -10.60 -11.20
CA LEU A 683 0.75 -11.11 -10.00
C LEU A 683 2.22 -11.46 -10.27
N TYR A 684 2.55 -11.88 -11.50
CA TYR A 684 3.93 -12.07 -11.95
C TYR A 684 4.66 -10.74 -12.18
N SER A 685 4.01 -9.70 -12.68
CA SER A 685 4.57 -8.33 -12.78
C SER A 685 4.88 -7.72 -11.40
N LEU A 686 4.03 -7.97 -10.39
CA LEU A 686 4.35 -7.62 -9.00
C LEU A 686 5.62 -8.34 -8.50
N SER A 687 5.80 -9.62 -8.88
CA SER A 687 7.05 -10.35 -8.57
C SER A 687 8.27 -9.77 -9.30
N MET A 688 8.09 -9.20 -10.50
CA MET A 688 9.17 -8.49 -11.23
C MET A 688 9.55 -7.17 -10.57
N THR A 689 8.61 -6.48 -9.94
CA THR A 689 8.88 -5.25 -9.18
C THR A 689 9.90 -5.51 -8.06
N ASN A 690 9.83 -6.67 -7.39
CA ASN A 690 10.84 -7.08 -6.41
C ASN A 690 12.26 -7.10 -7.01
N VAL A 691 12.41 -7.71 -8.19
CA VAL A 691 13.69 -7.89 -8.89
C VAL A 691 14.33 -6.55 -9.26
N VAL A 692 13.51 -5.63 -9.79
CA VAL A 692 13.96 -4.28 -10.17
C VAL A 692 14.36 -3.48 -8.92
N LEU A 693 13.53 -3.50 -7.87
CA LEU A 693 13.81 -2.78 -6.63
C LEU A 693 15.05 -3.33 -5.90
N ASN A 694 15.31 -4.64 -5.94
CA ASN A 694 16.52 -5.24 -5.38
C ASN A 694 17.79 -4.66 -6.02
N ALA A 695 17.82 -4.54 -7.35
CA ALA A 695 18.96 -3.94 -8.06
C ALA A 695 19.20 -2.48 -7.62
N PHE A 696 18.13 -1.69 -7.47
CA PHE A 696 18.24 -0.32 -6.95
C PHE A 696 18.74 -0.27 -5.51
N ILE A 697 18.27 -1.17 -4.64
CA ILE A 697 18.74 -1.28 -3.25
C ILE A 697 20.24 -1.55 -3.23
N PHE A 698 20.73 -2.51 -4.03
CA PHE A 698 22.16 -2.84 -4.08
C PHE A 698 22.99 -1.69 -4.63
N ALA A 699 22.57 -1.08 -5.75
CA ALA A 699 23.25 0.05 -6.37
C ALA A 699 23.35 1.27 -5.43
N TYR A 700 22.24 1.64 -4.76
CA TYR A 700 22.22 2.79 -3.86
C TYR A 700 23.06 2.58 -2.60
N ARG A 701 23.05 1.36 -2.05
CA ARG A 701 23.69 1.05 -0.76
C ARG A 701 25.18 0.77 -0.87
N HIS A 702 25.65 0.26 -2.00
CA HIS A 702 27.05 -0.09 -2.22
C HIS A 702 27.73 0.87 -3.21
N LYS A 703 28.15 2.03 -2.71
CA LYS A 703 28.88 3.05 -3.50
C LYS A 703 30.11 2.49 -4.22
N GLU A 704 30.81 1.54 -3.60
CA GLU A 704 31.97 0.84 -4.18
C GLU A 704 31.63 0.14 -5.51
N ILE A 705 30.44 -0.44 -5.62
CA ILE A 705 29.99 -1.09 -6.86
C ILE A 705 29.70 -0.02 -7.92
N MET A 706 29.03 1.08 -7.54
CA MET A 706 28.69 2.16 -8.47
C MET A 706 29.91 2.93 -8.98
N GLU A 707 30.93 3.12 -8.15
CA GLU A 707 32.21 3.73 -8.54
C GLU A 707 32.97 2.85 -9.54
N ASN A 708 33.02 1.54 -9.29
CA ASN A 708 33.59 0.59 -10.25
C ASN A 708 32.79 0.51 -11.55
N PHE A 709 31.46 0.55 -11.47
CA PHE A 709 30.60 0.58 -12.64
C PHE A 709 30.84 1.83 -13.49
N LYS A 710 30.95 3.01 -12.86
CA LYS A 710 31.33 4.26 -13.56
C LYS A 710 32.70 4.13 -14.22
N HIS A 711 33.70 3.59 -13.53
CA HIS A 711 35.03 3.39 -14.09
C HIS A 711 35.01 2.44 -15.29
N LEU A 712 34.28 1.33 -15.20
CA LEU A 712 34.11 0.36 -16.28
C LEU A 712 33.43 1.00 -17.50
N MET A 713 32.33 1.74 -17.28
CA MET A 713 31.63 2.48 -18.34
C MET A 713 32.54 3.52 -19.00
N CYS A 714 33.28 4.31 -18.23
CA CYS A 714 34.25 5.27 -18.77
C CYS A 714 35.35 4.57 -19.59
N THR A 715 35.81 3.39 -19.16
CA THR A 715 36.86 2.63 -19.87
C THR A 715 36.33 2.04 -21.19
N LEU A 716 35.11 1.51 -21.19
CA LEU A 716 34.44 0.98 -22.38
C LEU A 716 34.10 2.10 -23.39
N LEU A 717 33.65 3.26 -22.91
CA LEU A 717 33.41 4.44 -23.74
C LEU A 717 34.72 5.01 -24.32
N ARG A 718 35.82 4.97 -23.56
CA ARG A 718 37.14 5.43 -24.02
C ARG A 718 37.80 4.48 -25.03
N ARG A 719 37.61 3.16 -24.90
CA ARG A 719 38.04 2.16 -25.90
C ARG A 719 37.27 2.21 -27.22
N ARG A 720 36.13 2.92 -27.28
CA ARG A 720 35.31 3.07 -28.49
C ARG A 720 35.67 4.30 -29.33
N LYS A 721 36.61 5.13 -28.90
CA LYS A 721 37.27 6.07 -29.82
C LYS A 721 38.26 5.26 -30.66
N PRO A 722 38.10 5.20 -32.00
CA PRO A 722 39.15 4.68 -32.86
C PRO A 722 40.41 5.50 -32.62
N ASP A 723 41.56 4.82 -32.59
CA ASP A 723 42.86 5.48 -32.65
C ASP A 723 42.87 6.41 -33.87
N ASP A 724 42.97 7.71 -33.62
CA ASP A 724 43.46 8.65 -34.63
C ASP A 724 44.95 8.33 -34.84
N PRO A 725 45.38 8.01 -36.06
CA PRO A 725 46.80 7.87 -36.34
C PRO A 725 47.43 9.27 -36.51
N GLN A 726 48.61 9.43 -35.89
CA GLN A 726 49.55 10.56 -35.99
C GLN A 726 49.17 11.81 -35.18
N THR A 727 49.98 12.24 -34.21
CA THR A 727 51.32 12.80 -34.47
C THR A 727 52.21 12.82 -33.21
N SER A 728 53.50 12.64 -33.48
CA SER A 728 54.66 12.70 -32.59
C SER A 728 54.88 14.05 -31.89
N ASN A 729 55.71 13.97 -30.82
CA ASN A 729 56.44 15.04 -30.12
C ASN A 729 55.76 15.59 -28.85
N ASP A 730 56.19 15.11 -27.68
CA ASP A 730 57.15 15.86 -26.86
C ASP A 730 57.42 15.19 -25.49
N ALA A 731 58.67 14.73 -25.38
CA ALA A 731 59.60 14.97 -24.27
C ALA A 731 59.08 15.01 -22.81
N GLY A 732 59.46 13.97 -22.06
CA GLY A 732 60.36 14.13 -20.92
C GLY A 732 59.79 14.60 -19.58
N LYS A 733 59.81 13.70 -18.58
CA LYS A 733 60.70 13.88 -17.41
C LYS A 733 60.73 12.65 -16.51
N VAL A 734 61.94 12.13 -16.41
CA VAL A 734 62.48 11.25 -15.38
C VAL A 734 62.21 11.82 -13.99
N LEU A 735 61.74 10.99 -13.06
CA LEU A 735 61.81 11.24 -11.61
C LEU A 735 62.73 10.18 -10.99
N PRO A 736 63.82 10.58 -10.31
CA PRO A 736 64.83 9.65 -9.83
C PRO A 736 64.46 9.02 -8.50
N ASN A 737 64.92 7.78 -8.37
CA ASN A 737 64.92 6.94 -7.19
C ASN A 737 65.91 7.48 -6.13
N ARG A 738 65.48 7.66 -4.88
CA ARG A 738 66.35 7.89 -3.70
C ARG A 738 65.71 7.13 -2.53
N LYS A 739 65.96 5.82 -2.44
CA LYS A 739 67.01 5.11 -1.68
C LYS A 739 66.84 5.16 -0.15
N ALA A 740 66.79 3.95 0.39
CA ALA A 740 66.87 3.56 1.79
C ALA A 740 68.28 3.73 2.39
N PHE A 741 68.33 3.64 3.73
CA PHE A 741 69.46 3.77 4.68
C PHE A 741 69.92 5.23 4.86
N ASP A 742 69.89 5.85 6.04
CA ASP A 742 69.95 5.39 7.45
C ASP A 742 68.80 5.91 8.34
#